data_AF-A0AAI9T3M4-F1
#
_entry.id   AF-A0AAI9T3M4-F1
#
_cell.length_a   1.000
_cell.length_b   1.000
_cell.length_c   1.000
_cell.angle_alpha   90.00
_cell.angle_beta   90.00
_cell.angle_gamma   90.00
#
_symmetry.space_group_name_H-M   'P 1'
#
loop_
_entity.id
_entity.type
_entity.pdbx_description
1 polymer ?
#
loop_
_entity_poly.entity_id
_entity_poly.type
_entity_poly.pdbx_seq_one_letter_code
_entity_poly.pdbx_strand_id
1 'polypeptide(L)'
;MKTWINILLLSILGSTIFSSKAINLNKNYLNNISNSQYNNNIDPTYPTFKDKQTWYDSQRVCWDGGTCEPHPSSKTISFNWRQYADDWNTFKKNYSSFTIGIYASANSRYNSSTLTDRTFNTSVISSNRMDSGIGRYNYNKFLSNANAHYENYGSNSAYAGYYLWHDSTYIYVFLSLVAQTQKGGIGETRGAEASLNYKGITFHSSFSLQNVKNNLNYALNKEISLTSDYSGSLEDKKNINDPTGKGNDLTTLLTTTIKNVLGNEYSKWKPYIQPFSFNNSTRKATTVFKFRNSTTGNQEIWTFETPVNIKLSENYWGKSLRGRLNIFPGQIVNPNDSTQGMVPDKPIQLEPDKVSDTYGGTLEFHTTAHLQFDGLNDSSEWMTVNGQPVEVINNKFVYNMKDQRVMEGKEATNIYDIVVNHDDETNKAKYRIKYKISNLVPTLLPKWYAWDPAKNPNQNDLIVPSIDGKPNPKYDPEVNPETGTKTQILWVKKKSKYPFPLDPLNKYGEVIDPKRNPGDYDLGFLAEGSVVGMGVQQLFNPAEVSEVWREGVNSNLISPSNPTEREQLTKIKPDSVNKYWSWEGFWHYITKTNDNLAYEKYVLIGAKYQDKYPRFLDILGNNNIAVDFWTTIHGIHLKNYLIDYKKLDLTKISKLNFEQVASYWKEYTSDIIAQRIPPDPNPADFVDISGNFPAIKMNEIDVNKIRSLVLAYAQNYINQKASGAKLGIDYYVVTKEGIDISSNADALKPLLDNLTEPKYLDIIIKTKQFSSILIGEANGSIKNSRNYDPEKVKDLSKIKFNNQKFNFAGFSIEEMKNWIIKYINLGLKKSGYTDLVFNKDYGISINDIPPTDENHNNVPGYFNDEIFSDFLNNLERSKKITIVVYANDASDLAEGKTEFVLENYINGDKPDPDPTNPTNPVDPIEPNPNPTNPTNPEIPTWGDKKYLRWLLPVIIIPIIGIIIGIIWFYFRFKKRIR
;
A
#
# COMPACT_ATOMS: atom_id res chain seq x y z
N MET A 1 -1.79 6.72 41.57
CA MET A 1 -3.24 6.63 41.28
C MET A 1 -3.51 5.41 40.36
N LYS A 2 -3.26 4.20 40.87
CA LYS A 2 -3.61 2.89 40.25
C LYS A 2 -3.29 1.77 41.26
N THR A 3 -3.88 1.87 42.45
CA THR A 3 -3.79 0.83 43.50
C THR A 3 -4.96 0.90 44.49
N TRP A 4 -6.11 1.38 44.03
CA TRP A 4 -7.32 1.58 44.86
C TRP A 4 -8.63 1.25 44.11
N ILE A 5 -8.59 0.36 43.12
CA ILE A 5 -9.78 -0.12 42.38
C ILE A 5 -9.98 -1.65 42.46
N ASN A 6 -9.08 -2.39 43.14
CA ASN A 6 -9.21 -3.84 43.31
C ASN A 6 -9.69 -4.29 44.71
N ILE A 7 -10.05 -3.37 45.61
CA ILE A 7 -10.49 -3.71 46.97
C ILE A 7 -11.97 -3.37 47.22
N LEU A 8 -12.65 -2.65 46.32
CA LEU A 8 -14.09 -2.37 46.44
C LEU A 8 -15.00 -3.29 45.59
N LEU A 9 -14.42 -4.19 44.78
CA LEU A 9 -15.15 -5.18 43.97
C LEU A 9 -15.14 -6.60 44.57
N LEU A 10 -14.58 -6.76 45.77
CA LEU A 10 -14.44 -8.03 46.49
C LEU A 10 -15.31 -8.14 47.75
N SER A 11 -16.21 -7.17 48.02
CA SER A 11 -17.07 -7.13 49.22
C SER A 11 -18.58 -7.03 48.96
N ILE A 12 -19.02 -7.13 47.70
CA ILE A 12 -20.45 -7.27 47.34
C ILE A 12 -20.60 -8.41 46.33
N LEU A 13 -20.26 -9.63 46.73
CA LEU A 13 -20.66 -10.88 46.05
C LEU A 13 -20.45 -12.10 46.98
N GLY A 14 -20.73 -11.93 48.27
CA GLY A 14 -20.85 -13.01 49.25
C GLY A 14 -22.25 -13.01 49.83
N SER A 15 -22.89 -14.18 49.83
CA SER A 15 -24.22 -14.45 50.39
C SER A 15 -25.46 -14.02 49.57
N THR A 16 -25.60 -14.59 48.38
CA THR A 16 -26.93 -15.09 47.97
C THR A 16 -26.83 -16.58 47.66
N ILE A 17 -27.40 -17.34 48.58
CA ILE A 17 -27.83 -18.73 48.39
C ILE A 17 -28.76 -18.72 47.16
N PHE A 18 -28.22 -19.05 45.99
CA PHE A 18 -29.04 -19.44 44.87
C PHE A 18 -29.59 -20.82 45.17
N SER A 19 -30.77 -20.82 45.77
CA SER A 19 -31.74 -21.87 45.57
C SER A 19 -31.74 -22.19 44.07
N SER A 20 -31.44 -23.44 43.75
CA SER A 20 -31.70 -24.01 42.44
C SER A 20 -33.21 -23.94 42.22
N LYS A 21 -33.68 -22.81 41.71
CA LYS A 21 -35.02 -22.68 41.17
C LYS A 21 -35.04 -23.66 40.01
N ALA A 22 -35.73 -24.77 40.22
CA ALA A 22 -36.02 -25.78 39.25
C ALA A 22 -36.62 -25.09 38.01
N ILE A 23 -35.76 -24.75 37.05
CA ILE A 23 -36.18 -24.67 35.67
C ILE A 23 -36.51 -26.12 35.36
N ASN A 24 -37.82 -26.39 35.25
CA ASN A 24 -38.38 -27.61 34.69
C ASN A 24 -37.73 -27.83 33.32
N LEU A 25 -36.55 -28.47 33.34
CA LEU A 25 -35.97 -29.15 32.21
C LEU A 25 -36.99 -30.22 31.87
N ASN A 26 -37.76 -29.85 30.85
CA ASN A 26 -38.84 -30.61 30.27
C ASN A 26 -38.45 -32.10 30.26
N LYS A 27 -39.18 -32.94 31.02
CA LYS A 27 -39.01 -34.41 31.06
C LYS A 27 -38.97 -35.03 29.66
N ASN A 28 -39.40 -34.29 28.63
CA ASN A 28 -39.33 -34.66 27.23
C ASN A 28 -37.90 -34.70 26.63
N TYR A 29 -36.88 -34.01 27.15
CA TYR A 29 -35.54 -34.07 26.55
C TYR A 29 -34.70 -35.28 27.03
N LEU A 30 -34.93 -35.75 28.27
CA LEU A 30 -34.41 -37.04 28.74
C LEU A 30 -35.27 -38.22 28.26
N ASN A 31 -36.57 -38.02 28.01
CA ASN A 31 -37.41 -39.03 27.37
C ASN A 31 -37.18 -39.18 25.85
N ASN A 32 -36.56 -38.18 25.20
CA ASN A 32 -36.27 -38.25 23.76
C ASN A 32 -34.98 -39.03 23.41
N ILE A 33 -34.14 -39.37 24.39
CA ILE A 33 -33.07 -40.38 24.19
C ILE A 33 -33.62 -41.80 24.36
N SER A 34 -34.76 -41.97 25.05
CA SER A 34 -35.44 -43.27 25.18
C SER A 34 -36.47 -43.56 24.07
N ASN A 35 -36.79 -42.63 23.17
CA ASN A 35 -37.87 -42.81 22.18
C ASN A 35 -37.51 -42.43 20.72
N SER A 36 -36.24 -42.23 20.37
CA SER A 36 -35.86 -42.19 18.96
C SER A 36 -35.45 -43.58 18.48
N GLN A 37 -36.18 -44.07 17.48
CA GLN A 37 -35.91 -45.22 16.61
C GLN A 37 -36.48 -46.57 17.08
N TYR A 38 -37.63 -46.91 16.52
CA TYR A 38 -38.00 -48.28 16.13
C TYR A 38 -37.09 -48.77 14.97
N ASN A 39 -35.78 -48.73 15.19
CA ASN A 39 -34.79 -49.58 14.53
C ASN A 39 -34.07 -50.28 15.67
N ASN A 40 -33.96 -51.61 15.62
CA ASN A 40 -33.34 -52.45 16.65
C ASN A 40 -31.98 -51.87 17.11
N ASN A 41 -31.96 -51.08 18.19
CA ASN A 41 -30.72 -50.48 18.70
C ASN A 41 -30.06 -51.50 19.61
N ILE A 42 -29.37 -52.45 18.98
CA ILE A 42 -28.67 -53.55 19.65
C ILE A 42 -27.59 -52.95 20.54
N ASP A 43 -27.61 -53.34 21.82
CA ASP A 43 -26.56 -52.96 22.77
C ASP A 43 -25.20 -53.47 22.27
N PRO A 44 -24.23 -52.58 21.96
CA PRO A 44 -22.95 -52.98 21.38
C PRO A 44 -22.03 -53.70 22.37
N THR A 45 -22.43 -53.82 23.63
CA THR A 45 -21.75 -54.62 24.64
C THR A 45 -22.21 -56.09 24.66
N TYR A 46 -23.23 -56.44 23.87
CA TYR A 46 -23.80 -57.78 23.74
C TYR A 46 -23.98 -58.48 25.10
N PRO A 47 -24.86 -58.01 26.00
CA PRO A 47 -25.01 -58.62 27.31
C PRO A 47 -25.55 -60.05 27.20
N THR A 48 -25.13 -60.92 28.12
CA THR A 48 -25.82 -62.19 28.40
C THR A 48 -27.27 -61.89 28.73
N PHE A 49 -28.21 -62.58 28.07
CA PHE A 49 -29.64 -62.36 28.27
C PHE A 49 -30.38 -63.66 28.57
N LYS A 50 -31.45 -63.54 29.35
CA LYS A 50 -32.30 -64.66 29.76
C LYS A 50 -33.74 -64.40 29.37
N ASP A 51 -34.33 -65.36 28.67
CA ASP A 51 -35.77 -65.39 28.53
C ASP A 51 -36.41 -65.95 29.81
N LYS A 52 -37.48 -65.29 30.23
CA LYS A 52 -38.22 -65.60 31.47
C LYS A 52 -39.50 -66.38 31.21
N GLN A 53 -39.80 -66.77 29.96
CA GLN A 53 -40.97 -67.60 29.72
C GLN A 53 -40.78 -68.93 30.44
N THR A 54 -41.82 -69.34 31.15
CA THR A 54 -41.90 -70.65 31.80
C THR A 54 -43.09 -71.37 31.22
N TRP A 55 -42.95 -72.67 30.97
CA TRP A 55 -44.06 -73.49 30.49
C TRP A 55 -44.09 -74.80 31.25
N TYR A 56 -45.24 -75.14 31.81
CA TYR A 56 -45.47 -76.40 32.47
C TYR A 56 -46.63 -77.10 31.78
N ASP A 57 -46.47 -78.38 31.48
CA ASP A 57 -47.55 -79.24 31.03
C ASP A 57 -47.36 -80.65 31.59
N SER A 58 -48.47 -81.32 31.84
CA SER A 58 -48.52 -82.70 32.29
C SER A 58 -49.67 -83.41 31.61
N GLN A 59 -49.36 -84.48 30.90
CA GLN A 59 -50.33 -85.32 30.22
C GLN A 59 -50.43 -86.64 30.95
N ARG A 60 -51.66 -87.01 31.32
CA ARG A 60 -51.96 -88.28 31.95
C ARG A 60 -53.05 -88.98 31.14
N VAL A 61 -52.72 -90.15 30.62
CA VAL A 61 -53.68 -90.98 29.88
C VAL A 61 -54.02 -92.17 30.76
N CYS A 62 -55.30 -92.30 31.13
CA CYS A 62 -55.85 -93.40 31.93
C CYS A 62 -56.97 -94.08 31.13
N TRP A 63 -56.98 -95.41 31.11
CA TRP A 63 -57.95 -96.17 30.31
C TRP A 63 -59.17 -96.62 31.11
N ASP A 64 -60.38 -96.15 30.74
CA ASP A 64 -61.69 -96.73 31.11
C ASP A 64 -62.48 -97.04 29.83
N GLY A 65 -62.18 -98.18 29.18
CA GLY A 65 -63.11 -98.82 28.23
C GLY A 65 -63.15 -98.38 26.76
N GLY A 66 -62.22 -97.56 26.24
CA GLY A 66 -62.15 -97.18 24.81
C GLY A 66 -60.74 -96.86 24.30
N THR A 67 -60.42 -97.02 23.01
CA THR A 67 -59.09 -96.70 22.45
C THR A 67 -58.72 -95.23 22.69
N CYS A 68 -57.68 -94.96 23.49
CA CYS A 68 -57.14 -93.61 23.65
C CYS A 68 -56.14 -93.34 22.52
N GLU A 69 -56.42 -92.34 21.69
CA GLU A 69 -55.44 -91.79 20.76
C GLU A 69 -54.30 -91.12 21.54
N PRO A 70 -53.06 -91.07 21.01
CA PRO A 70 -52.00 -90.31 21.64
C PRO A 70 -52.48 -88.86 21.86
N HIS A 71 -52.26 -88.32 23.06
CA HIS A 71 -52.46 -86.90 23.35
C HIS A 71 -51.10 -86.19 23.31
N PRO A 72 -50.62 -85.80 22.11
CA PRO A 72 -49.43 -84.97 22.04
C PRO A 72 -49.77 -83.57 22.53
N SER A 73 -49.12 -83.13 23.61
CA SER A 73 -48.99 -81.71 23.88
C SER A 73 -47.66 -81.22 23.33
N SER A 74 -47.69 -80.05 22.72
CA SER A 74 -46.47 -79.37 22.33
C SER A 74 -46.58 -77.87 22.48
N LYS A 75 -45.45 -77.24 22.77
CA LYS A 75 -45.35 -75.79 22.84
C LYS A 75 -44.12 -75.32 22.10
N THR A 76 -44.33 -74.39 21.18
CA THR A 76 -43.25 -73.62 20.57
C THR A 76 -43.09 -72.31 21.33
N ILE A 77 -41.86 -72.02 21.74
CA ILE A 77 -41.43 -70.75 22.30
C ILE A 77 -40.46 -70.11 21.31
N SER A 78 -40.67 -68.86 20.93
CA SER A 78 -39.82 -68.14 19.98
C SER A 78 -39.09 -66.97 20.64
N PHE A 79 -37.83 -66.75 20.23
CA PHE A 79 -36.94 -65.69 20.69
C PHE A 79 -36.46 -64.89 19.49
N ASN A 80 -36.78 -63.60 19.46
CA ASN A 80 -36.30 -62.73 18.40
C ASN A 80 -34.81 -62.43 18.62
N TRP A 81 -33.93 -63.14 17.91
CA TRP A 81 -32.49 -62.95 18.05
C TRP A 81 -32.03 -61.62 17.43
N ARG A 82 -32.82 -61.03 16.51
CA ARG A 82 -32.51 -59.73 15.88
C ARG A 82 -32.59 -58.55 16.85
N GLN A 83 -33.14 -58.74 18.04
CA GLN A 83 -33.06 -57.75 19.12
C GLN A 83 -31.64 -57.63 19.69
N TYR A 84 -30.77 -58.61 19.43
CA TYR A 84 -29.44 -58.72 20.03
C TYR A 84 -28.29 -58.76 19.01
N ALA A 85 -28.58 -58.84 17.71
CA ALA A 85 -27.60 -58.74 16.62
C ALA A 85 -28.26 -58.43 15.27
N ASP A 86 -27.56 -57.71 14.38
CA ASP A 86 -28.11 -57.29 13.08
C ASP A 86 -28.27 -58.45 12.10
N ASP A 87 -27.39 -59.45 12.22
CA ASP A 87 -27.35 -60.63 11.39
C ASP A 87 -26.97 -61.88 12.21
N TRP A 88 -27.28 -63.04 11.64
CA TRP A 88 -27.11 -64.32 12.33
C TRP A 88 -25.65 -64.66 12.61
N ASN A 89 -24.70 -64.22 11.78
CA ASN A 89 -23.28 -64.46 12.03
C ASN A 89 -22.79 -63.63 13.20
N THR A 90 -23.22 -62.37 13.29
CA THR A 90 -22.96 -61.51 14.45
C THR A 90 -23.60 -62.08 15.73
N PHE A 91 -24.83 -62.60 15.65
CA PHE A 91 -25.46 -63.27 16.78
C PHE A 91 -24.64 -64.48 17.26
N LYS A 92 -24.32 -65.41 16.35
CA LYS A 92 -23.53 -66.62 16.67
C LYS A 92 -22.15 -66.29 17.23
N LYS A 93 -21.49 -65.26 16.68
CA LYS A 93 -20.16 -64.83 17.10
C LYS A 93 -20.17 -64.39 18.57
N ASN A 94 -21.16 -63.58 18.94
CA ASN A 94 -21.25 -62.99 20.27
C ASN A 94 -22.05 -63.82 21.27
N TYR A 95 -22.91 -64.76 20.83
CA TYR A 95 -23.74 -65.62 21.67
C TYR A 95 -23.52 -67.09 21.33
N SER A 96 -22.29 -67.58 21.52
CA SER A 96 -21.87 -68.92 21.07
C SER A 96 -22.38 -70.08 21.94
N SER A 97 -23.03 -69.78 23.07
CA SER A 97 -23.54 -70.79 23.99
C SER A 97 -24.83 -70.35 24.68
N PHE A 98 -25.62 -71.33 25.13
CA PHE A 98 -26.82 -71.10 25.91
C PHE A 98 -27.01 -72.18 26.97
N THR A 99 -27.78 -71.85 27.99
CA THR A 99 -28.24 -72.76 29.04
C THR A 99 -29.76 -72.83 28.99
N ILE A 100 -30.30 -74.03 28.87
CA ILE A 100 -31.75 -74.26 28.90
C ILE A 100 -32.11 -75.05 30.16
N GLY A 101 -33.07 -74.52 30.93
CA GLY A 101 -33.61 -75.18 32.12
C GLY A 101 -34.87 -75.96 31.76
N ILE A 102 -34.80 -77.30 31.76
CA ILE A 102 -35.98 -78.16 31.53
C ILE A 102 -36.01 -79.25 32.59
N TYR A 103 -37.17 -79.43 33.19
CA TYR A 103 -37.49 -80.59 34.01
C TYR A 103 -38.50 -81.45 33.25
N ALA A 104 -38.26 -82.77 33.19
CA ALA A 104 -39.12 -83.70 32.48
C ALA A 104 -39.27 -84.98 33.27
N SER A 105 -40.49 -85.50 33.36
CA SER A 105 -40.77 -86.81 33.96
C SER A 105 -41.63 -87.65 33.01
N ALA A 106 -41.38 -88.95 33.00
CA ALA A 106 -42.18 -89.94 32.28
C ALA A 106 -42.38 -91.12 33.23
N ASN A 107 -43.64 -91.50 33.46
CA ASN A 107 -44.02 -92.54 34.40
C ASN A 107 -45.03 -93.49 33.74
N SER A 108 -44.79 -94.79 33.91
CA SER A 108 -45.76 -95.84 33.59
C SER A 108 -46.07 -96.60 34.88
N ARG A 109 -47.33 -97.01 35.12
CA ARG A 109 -47.79 -97.58 36.41
C ARG A 109 -46.94 -98.74 36.99
N TYR A 110 -46.06 -99.37 36.19
CA TYR A 110 -45.20 -100.49 36.60
C TYR A 110 -43.69 -100.24 36.39
N ASN A 111 -43.30 -99.10 35.84
CA ASN A 111 -41.90 -98.71 35.70
C ASN A 111 -41.78 -97.18 35.76
N SER A 112 -41.21 -96.67 36.85
CA SER A 112 -40.95 -95.25 37.06
C SER A 112 -39.50 -94.93 36.68
N SER A 113 -39.29 -94.38 35.50
CA SER A 113 -38.02 -93.71 35.17
C SER A 113 -38.15 -92.23 35.53
N THR A 114 -37.95 -91.89 36.80
CA THR A 114 -37.90 -90.50 37.24
C THR A 114 -36.51 -89.94 36.95
N LEU A 115 -36.41 -88.93 36.09
CA LEU A 115 -35.17 -88.16 35.92
C LEU A 115 -35.27 -86.87 36.73
N THR A 116 -34.41 -86.74 37.74
CA THR A 116 -34.24 -85.53 38.53
C THR A 116 -33.51 -84.44 37.74
N ASP A 117 -33.90 -83.19 38.01
CA ASP A 117 -33.47 -81.89 37.45
C ASP A 117 -32.14 -81.92 36.66
N ARG A 118 -32.17 -81.62 35.35
CA ARG A 118 -30.94 -81.40 34.56
C ARG A 118 -30.97 -80.05 33.89
N THR A 119 -30.02 -79.20 34.28
CA THR A 119 -29.65 -78.03 33.47
C THR A 119 -28.80 -78.51 32.31
N PHE A 120 -29.21 -78.25 31.07
CA PHE A 120 -28.42 -78.58 29.90
C PHE A 120 -27.57 -77.38 29.52
N ASN A 121 -26.27 -77.47 29.79
CA ASN A 121 -25.27 -76.60 29.19
C ASN A 121 -24.89 -77.19 27.84
N THR A 122 -25.38 -76.61 26.75
CA THR A 122 -24.92 -76.99 25.42
C THR A 122 -23.86 -75.98 25.00
N SER A 123 -22.61 -76.43 24.97
CA SER A 123 -21.60 -75.72 24.21
C SER A 123 -21.87 -75.95 22.72
N VAL A 124 -21.79 -74.87 21.95
CA VAL A 124 -21.73 -74.81 20.49
C VAL A 124 -23.07 -74.69 19.72
N ILE A 125 -23.40 -73.46 19.32
CA ILE A 125 -24.21 -73.19 18.12
C ILE A 125 -23.30 -73.43 16.88
N SER A 126 -22.88 -74.67 16.58
CA SER A 126 -21.95 -74.94 15.45
C SER A 126 -22.66 -75.35 14.15
N SER A 127 -22.47 -74.47 13.17
CA SER A 127 -22.23 -74.66 11.73
C SER A 127 -22.93 -75.76 10.91
N ASN A 128 -23.78 -75.27 9.99
CA ASN A 128 -23.89 -75.55 8.55
C ASN A 128 -24.31 -76.95 8.04
N ARG A 129 -25.58 -77.05 7.65
CA ARG A 129 -26.00 -77.13 6.23
C ARG A 129 -27.35 -76.42 6.04
N MET A 130 -27.33 -75.27 5.36
CA MET A 130 -28.50 -74.74 4.67
C MET A 130 -28.36 -75.16 3.22
N ASP A 131 -29.26 -76.01 2.75
CA ASP A 131 -29.66 -76.00 1.35
C ASP A 131 -31.19 -76.11 1.33
N SER A 132 -31.83 -75.13 0.68
CA SER A 132 -33.25 -75.08 0.32
C SER A 132 -34.29 -75.44 1.40
N GLY A 133 -34.97 -74.42 1.95
CA GLY A 133 -36.34 -74.54 2.51
C GLY A 133 -36.50 -75.44 3.74
N ILE A 134 -36.47 -74.85 4.93
CA ILE A 134 -36.78 -75.50 6.22
C ILE A 134 -35.74 -76.56 6.63
N GLY A 135 -34.57 -76.12 7.07
CA GLY A 135 -33.58 -76.97 7.73
C GLY A 135 -33.91 -77.18 9.22
N ARG A 136 -34.34 -78.39 9.59
CA ARG A 136 -34.54 -78.81 10.99
C ARG A 136 -33.20 -79.28 11.58
N TYR A 137 -32.72 -78.64 12.64
CA TYR A 137 -31.64 -79.20 13.46
C TYR A 137 -32.25 -80.13 14.51
N ASN A 138 -32.07 -81.44 14.32
CA ASN A 138 -32.53 -82.44 15.27
C ASN A 138 -31.51 -82.62 16.41
N TYR A 139 -31.54 -81.72 17.39
CA TYR A 139 -31.13 -82.12 18.75
C TYR A 139 -32.29 -82.90 19.38
N ASN A 140 -32.58 -84.09 18.86
CA ASN A 140 -33.55 -85.00 19.49
C ASN A 140 -32.90 -85.58 20.74
N LYS A 141 -32.99 -84.85 21.86
CA LYS A 141 -32.70 -85.43 23.16
C LYS A 141 -34.03 -85.79 23.80
N PHE A 142 -34.41 -87.07 23.70
CA PHE A 142 -35.46 -87.61 24.57
C PHE A 142 -34.94 -87.50 26.01
N LEU A 143 -35.60 -86.64 26.78
CA LEU A 143 -35.17 -86.28 28.14
C LEU A 143 -35.52 -87.38 29.13
N SER A 144 -36.66 -88.04 28.93
CA SER A 144 -37.09 -89.23 29.65
C SER A 144 -37.92 -90.08 28.70
N ASN A 145 -37.67 -91.39 28.72
CA ASN A 145 -38.44 -92.37 27.97
C ASN A 145 -38.75 -93.54 28.90
N ALA A 146 -40.02 -93.72 29.24
CA ALA A 146 -40.50 -94.86 30.00
C ALA A 146 -41.24 -95.79 29.05
N ASN A 147 -40.61 -96.90 28.66
CA ASN A 147 -41.21 -97.93 27.82
C ASN A 147 -41.38 -99.22 28.63
N ALA A 148 -42.60 -99.74 28.69
CA ALA A 148 -42.88 -101.05 29.26
C ALA A 148 -43.53 -101.95 28.18
N HIS A 149 -42.83 -103.02 27.80
CA HIS A 149 -43.31 -104.07 26.90
C HIS A 149 -43.58 -105.35 27.68
N TYR A 150 -44.75 -105.95 27.50
CA TYR A 150 -45.11 -107.25 28.07
C TYR A 150 -45.56 -108.19 26.96
N GLU A 151 -44.99 -109.39 26.93
CA GLU A 151 -45.01 -110.31 25.78
C GLU A 151 -46.38 -110.84 25.34
N ASN A 152 -47.49 -110.50 26.02
CA ASN A 152 -48.83 -110.91 25.57
C ASN A 152 -49.96 -109.88 25.74
N TYR A 153 -49.71 -108.64 26.20
CA TYR A 153 -50.81 -107.73 26.61
C TYR A 153 -50.58 -106.19 26.46
N GLY A 154 -49.89 -105.71 25.41
CA GLY A 154 -49.85 -104.27 25.02
C GLY A 154 -48.78 -103.39 25.73
N SER A 155 -48.44 -102.22 25.15
CA SER A 155 -47.33 -101.33 25.57
C SER A 155 -47.76 -99.94 26.06
N ASN A 156 -47.08 -99.41 27.07
CA ASN A 156 -47.21 -98.01 27.54
C ASN A 156 -45.92 -97.24 27.25
N SER A 157 -46.06 -95.99 26.78
CA SER A 157 -44.89 -95.13 26.59
C SER A 157 -45.16 -93.66 26.88
N ALA A 158 -44.17 -92.99 27.46
CA ALA A 158 -44.20 -91.57 27.78
C ALA A 158 -42.87 -90.92 27.35
N TYR A 159 -42.97 -89.84 26.57
CA TYR A 159 -41.86 -89.11 25.99
C TYR A 159 -41.95 -87.63 26.32
N ALA A 160 -40.84 -87.07 26.79
CA ALA A 160 -40.67 -85.64 26.95
C ALA A 160 -39.36 -85.22 26.29
N GLY A 161 -39.37 -84.15 25.50
CA GLY A 161 -38.19 -83.71 24.74
C GLY A 161 -38.29 -82.27 24.27
N TYR A 162 -37.17 -81.74 23.77
CA TYR A 162 -37.12 -80.43 23.13
C TYR A 162 -36.33 -80.48 21.83
N TYR A 163 -36.63 -79.56 20.91
CA TYR A 163 -35.78 -79.29 19.74
C TYR A 163 -35.64 -77.78 19.51
N LEU A 164 -34.47 -77.35 19.03
CA LEU A 164 -34.21 -75.96 18.66
C LEU A 164 -34.02 -75.84 17.15
N TRP A 165 -34.59 -74.80 16.56
CA TRP A 165 -34.30 -74.36 15.20
C TRP A 165 -34.36 -72.85 15.16
N HIS A 166 -33.94 -72.26 14.05
CA HIS A 166 -34.08 -70.84 13.86
C HIS A 166 -34.53 -70.54 12.44
N ASP A 167 -35.14 -69.38 12.24
CA ASP A 167 -35.33 -68.80 10.93
C ASP A 167 -34.50 -67.51 10.79
N SER A 168 -34.88 -66.65 9.86
CA SER A 168 -34.21 -65.38 9.60
C SER A 168 -34.36 -64.34 10.71
N THR A 169 -35.18 -64.58 11.74
CA THR A 169 -35.54 -63.60 12.79
C THR A 169 -35.64 -64.22 14.19
N TYR A 170 -36.12 -65.45 14.29
CA TYR A 170 -36.43 -66.11 15.56
C TYR A 170 -35.60 -67.38 15.75
N ILE A 171 -35.21 -67.64 16.99
CA ILE A 171 -34.84 -68.97 17.49
C ILE A 171 -36.09 -69.56 18.12
N TYR A 172 -36.44 -70.79 17.78
CA TYR A 172 -37.57 -71.49 18.33
C TYR A 172 -37.08 -72.65 19.20
N VAL A 173 -37.70 -72.80 20.36
CA VAL A 173 -37.63 -73.96 21.24
C VAL A 173 -38.99 -74.64 21.17
N PHE A 174 -39.04 -75.84 20.59
CA PHE A 174 -40.22 -76.68 20.65
C PHE A 174 -40.05 -77.66 21.77
N LEU A 175 -41.11 -77.79 22.54
CA LEU A 175 -41.23 -78.66 23.67
C LEU A 175 -42.31 -79.68 23.31
N SER A 176 -42.01 -80.96 23.45
CA SER A 176 -42.91 -82.05 23.12
C SER A 176 -43.15 -82.93 24.32
N LEU A 177 -44.41 -83.28 24.53
CA LEU A 177 -44.87 -84.14 25.58
C LEU A 177 -45.89 -85.13 24.99
N VAL A 178 -45.62 -86.42 25.10
CA VAL A 178 -46.50 -87.47 24.58
C VAL A 178 -46.63 -88.56 25.63
N ALA A 179 -47.87 -88.91 25.98
CA ALA A 179 -48.20 -90.10 26.76
C ALA A 179 -49.17 -90.97 25.96
N GLN A 180 -48.90 -92.27 25.86
CA GLN A 180 -49.72 -93.21 25.11
C GLN A 180 -49.79 -94.60 25.76
N THR A 181 -50.94 -95.27 25.58
CA THR A 181 -51.23 -96.62 26.08
C THR A 181 -51.85 -97.48 24.96
N GLN A 182 -51.45 -98.75 24.81
CA GLN A 182 -52.02 -99.69 23.81
C GLN A 182 -52.71 -100.91 24.44
N LYS A 183 -53.81 -101.37 23.82
CA LYS A 183 -54.72 -102.43 24.29
C LYS A 183 -54.07 -103.82 24.34
N GLY A 184 -54.25 -104.53 25.46
CA GLY A 184 -54.12 -105.99 25.54
C GLY A 184 -54.89 -106.56 26.74
N GLY A 185 -56.00 -107.27 26.47
CA GLY A 185 -56.73 -108.08 27.46
C GLY A 185 -57.63 -107.32 28.46
N ILE A 186 -58.67 -107.99 28.94
CA ILE A 186 -59.74 -107.44 29.78
C ILE A 186 -59.33 -107.59 31.26
N GLY A 187 -59.15 -106.49 32.02
CA GLY A 187 -59.11 -106.58 33.49
C GLY A 187 -58.42 -105.50 34.33
N GLU A 188 -57.50 -104.66 33.80
CA GLU A 188 -56.77 -103.68 34.64
C GLU A 188 -56.63 -102.29 34.01
N THR A 189 -56.87 -101.22 34.80
CA THR A 189 -56.66 -99.82 34.41
C THR A 189 -55.16 -99.56 34.21
N ARG A 190 -54.73 -99.31 32.97
CA ARG A 190 -53.34 -98.93 32.65
C ARG A 190 -53.25 -97.44 32.36
N GLY A 191 -52.14 -96.81 32.79
CA GLY A 191 -51.92 -95.38 32.56
C GLY A 191 -50.45 -95.02 32.37
N ALA A 192 -50.23 -93.99 31.56
CA ALA A 192 -48.95 -93.34 31.32
C ALA A 192 -49.09 -91.85 31.65
N GLU A 193 -48.09 -91.31 32.34
CA GLU A 193 -48.00 -89.89 32.67
C GLU A 193 -46.68 -89.33 32.17
N ALA A 194 -46.73 -88.18 31.55
CA ALA A 194 -45.55 -87.42 31.18
C ALA A 194 -45.74 -85.98 31.68
N SER A 195 -44.70 -85.37 32.25
CA SER A 195 -44.70 -83.92 32.54
C SER A 195 -43.44 -83.25 32.02
N LEU A 196 -43.56 -81.99 31.62
CA LEU A 196 -42.44 -81.15 31.22
C LEU A 196 -42.61 -79.72 31.74
N ASN A 197 -41.56 -79.21 32.38
CA ASN A 197 -41.45 -77.88 32.94
C ASN A 197 -40.22 -77.17 32.38
N TYR A 198 -40.46 -76.21 31.48
CA TYR A 198 -39.47 -75.29 30.96
C TYR A 198 -39.32 -74.09 31.90
N LYS A 199 -38.09 -73.89 32.41
CA LYS A 199 -37.69 -72.83 33.37
C LYS A 199 -36.98 -71.65 32.69
N GLY A 200 -36.99 -71.58 31.36
CA GLY A 200 -36.35 -70.52 30.56
C GLY A 200 -35.05 -70.95 29.88
N ILE A 201 -34.54 -70.06 29.01
CA ILE A 201 -33.26 -70.19 28.30
C ILE A 201 -32.42 -68.94 28.55
N THR A 202 -31.11 -69.11 28.72
CA THR A 202 -30.13 -68.03 28.89
C THR A 202 -29.09 -68.14 27.80
N PHE A 203 -28.93 -67.09 26.99
CA PHE A 203 -27.89 -66.99 25.97
C PHE A 203 -26.70 -66.24 26.56
N HIS A 204 -25.55 -66.92 26.62
CA HIS A 204 -24.34 -66.36 27.22
C HIS A 204 -23.53 -65.63 26.16
N SER A 205 -23.16 -64.40 26.48
CA SER A 205 -22.29 -63.62 25.62
C SER A 205 -20.83 -64.04 25.75
N SER A 206 -20.16 -64.18 24.61
CA SER A 206 -18.71 -64.33 24.49
C SER A 206 -18.00 -62.97 24.28
N PHE A 207 -18.75 -61.87 24.22
CA PHE A 207 -18.21 -60.54 23.95
C PHE A 207 -17.35 -60.04 25.13
N SER A 208 -16.10 -59.69 24.85
CA SER A 208 -15.16 -59.14 25.83
C SER A 208 -15.03 -57.63 25.68
N LEU A 209 -15.66 -56.91 26.61
CA LEU A 209 -15.55 -55.47 26.72
C LEU A 209 -14.08 -55.02 26.93
N GLN A 210 -13.31 -55.81 27.68
CA GLN A 210 -11.88 -55.56 27.90
C GLN A 210 -11.07 -55.68 26.61
N ASN A 211 -11.41 -56.61 25.71
CA ASN A 211 -10.72 -56.76 24.43
C ASN A 211 -10.96 -55.53 23.53
N VAL A 212 -12.19 -55.02 23.50
CA VAL A 212 -12.50 -53.77 22.76
C VAL A 212 -11.73 -52.59 23.34
N LYS A 213 -11.72 -52.44 24.67
CA LYS A 213 -10.95 -51.39 25.35
C LYS A 213 -9.45 -51.48 25.06
N ASN A 214 -8.88 -52.69 25.08
CA ASN A 214 -7.46 -52.92 24.80
C ASN A 214 -7.12 -52.61 23.34
N ASN A 215 -7.97 -53.00 22.39
CA ASN A 215 -7.77 -52.71 20.96
C ASN A 215 -7.88 -51.21 20.68
N LEU A 216 -8.84 -50.53 21.29
CA LEU A 216 -8.96 -49.07 21.23
C LEU A 216 -7.74 -48.39 21.84
N ASN A 217 -7.28 -48.83 23.02
CA ASN A 217 -6.08 -48.30 23.68
C ASN A 217 -4.84 -48.47 22.78
N TYR A 218 -4.68 -49.64 22.17
CA TYR A 218 -3.56 -49.92 21.26
C TYR A 218 -3.59 -49.02 20.02
N ALA A 219 -4.76 -48.79 19.42
CA ALA A 219 -4.90 -47.94 18.24
C ALA A 219 -4.75 -46.45 18.58
N LEU A 220 -5.39 -45.98 19.66
CA LEU A 220 -5.42 -44.58 20.05
C LEU A 220 -4.15 -44.13 20.77
N ASN A 221 -3.28 -45.01 21.26
CA ASN A 221 -1.96 -44.63 21.77
C ASN A 221 -0.93 -44.40 20.66
N LYS A 222 -1.24 -44.73 19.40
CA LYS A 222 -0.36 -44.43 18.26
C LYS A 222 -0.47 -42.96 17.91
N GLU A 223 0.66 -42.36 17.56
CA GLU A 223 0.71 -40.96 17.13
C GLU A 223 -0.06 -40.76 15.82
N ILE A 224 -0.87 -39.70 15.76
CA ILE A 224 -1.58 -39.25 14.56
C ILE A 224 -0.89 -38.00 14.02
N SER A 225 -0.60 -37.98 12.71
CA SER A 225 -0.11 -36.78 12.02
C SER A 225 -1.27 -35.91 11.53
N LEU A 226 -1.32 -34.67 11.97
CA LEU A 226 -2.28 -33.64 11.55
C LEU A 226 -1.55 -32.60 10.70
N THR A 227 -2.01 -32.38 9.47
CA THR A 227 -1.53 -31.25 8.64
C THR A 227 -2.53 -30.11 8.75
N SER A 228 -2.10 -28.92 9.16
CA SER A 228 -2.97 -27.79 9.51
C SER A 228 -2.64 -26.52 8.72
N ASP A 229 -3.67 -25.81 8.29
CA ASP A 229 -3.56 -24.43 7.75
C ASP A 229 -3.50 -23.36 8.87
N TYR A 230 -3.46 -23.79 10.13
CA TYR A 230 -3.55 -22.96 11.32
C TYR A 230 -2.53 -23.36 12.38
N SER A 231 -1.82 -22.37 12.93
CA SER A 231 -0.76 -22.54 13.93
C SER A 231 -1.16 -22.19 15.36
N GLY A 232 -2.37 -21.68 15.56
CA GLY A 232 -2.87 -21.33 16.90
C GLY A 232 -3.32 -22.55 17.71
N SER A 233 -3.91 -22.27 18.88
CA SER A 233 -4.43 -23.28 19.81
C SER A 233 -5.48 -24.18 19.15
N LEU A 234 -5.29 -25.51 19.26
CA LEU A 234 -6.32 -26.49 18.88
C LEU A 234 -7.27 -26.83 20.05
N GLU A 235 -7.15 -26.15 21.20
CA GLU A 235 -8.11 -26.28 22.31
C GLU A 235 -9.45 -25.63 21.96
N ASP A 236 -9.45 -24.61 21.10
CA ASP A 236 -10.68 -24.08 20.51
C ASP A 236 -11.19 -25.06 19.43
N LYS A 237 -12.36 -25.62 19.67
CA LYS A 237 -13.03 -26.57 18.77
C LYS A 237 -13.25 -26.03 17.36
N LYS A 238 -13.28 -24.70 17.15
CA LYS A 238 -13.37 -24.09 15.82
C LYS A 238 -12.12 -24.32 14.97
N ASN A 239 -10.97 -24.47 15.61
CA ASN A 239 -9.67 -24.65 14.94
C ASN A 239 -9.38 -26.13 14.62
N ILE A 240 -10.24 -27.04 15.07
CA ILE A 240 -10.11 -28.48 14.86
C ILE A 240 -10.66 -28.89 13.49
N ASN A 241 -11.53 -28.10 12.85
CA ASN A 241 -12.19 -28.45 11.58
C ASN A 241 -11.27 -28.28 10.37
N ASP A 242 -11.46 -29.11 9.34
CA ASP A 242 -10.65 -29.15 8.13
C ASP A 242 -11.06 -28.02 7.16
N PRO A 243 -10.22 -26.98 6.98
CA PRO A 243 -10.53 -25.90 6.04
C PRO A 243 -10.41 -26.33 4.57
N THR A 244 -9.83 -27.50 4.28
CA THR A 244 -9.62 -28.03 2.92
C THR A 244 -10.78 -28.91 2.43
N GLY A 245 -11.66 -29.36 3.33
CA GLY A 245 -12.78 -30.25 3.01
C GLY A 245 -12.38 -31.67 2.60
N LYS A 246 -11.13 -32.10 2.86
CA LYS A 246 -10.58 -33.41 2.48
C LYS A 246 -10.61 -34.45 3.62
N GLY A 247 -11.17 -34.09 4.78
CA GLY A 247 -11.26 -34.97 5.95
C GLY A 247 -9.96 -35.11 6.73
N ASN A 248 -9.07 -34.12 6.65
CA ASN A 248 -7.77 -34.13 7.33
C ASN A 248 -7.83 -33.49 8.73
N ASP A 249 -9.01 -33.23 9.28
CA ASP A 249 -9.17 -32.74 10.63
C ASP A 249 -8.96 -33.81 11.70
N LEU A 250 -8.56 -33.36 12.89
CA LEU A 250 -8.35 -34.23 14.04
C LEU A 250 -9.60 -35.06 14.38
N THR A 251 -10.81 -34.51 14.21
CA THR A 251 -12.06 -35.24 14.48
C THR A 251 -12.23 -36.40 13.50
N THR A 252 -12.01 -36.17 12.20
CA THR A 252 -12.09 -37.19 11.16
C THR A 252 -10.98 -38.24 11.30
N LEU A 253 -9.75 -37.84 11.64
CA LEU A 253 -8.62 -38.77 11.86
C LEU A 253 -8.86 -39.69 13.07
N LEU A 254 -9.30 -39.14 14.20
CA LEU A 254 -9.66 -39.92 15.38
C LEU A 254 -10.87 -40.82 15.11
N THR A 255 -11.90 -40.29 14.45
CA THR A 255 -13.08 -41.05 14.06
C THR A 255 -12.73 -42.23 13.15
N THR A 256 -11.85 -42.01 12.16
CA THR A 256 -11.38 -43.07 11.26
C THR A 256 -10.60 -44.13 12.01
N THR A 257 -9.73 -43.72 12.94
CA THR A 257 -8.97 -44.65 13.81
C THR A 257 -9.91 -45.52 14.64
N ILE A 258 -10.92 -44.91 15.28
CA ILE A 258 -11.93 -45.62 16.08
C ILE A 258 -12.77 -46.54 15.20
N LYS A 259 -13.20 -46.07 14.02
CA LYS A 259 -14.00 -46.84 13.06
C LYS A 259 -13.24 -48.06 12.54
N ASN A 260 -11.94 -47.95 12.30
CA ASN A 260 -11.09 -49.07 11.88
C ASN A 260 -10.99 -50.16 12.96
N VAL A 261 -11.03 -49.79 14.25
CA VAL A 261 -11.03 -50.75 15.36
C VAL A 261 -12.39 -51.41 15.55
N LEU A 262 -13.47 -50.61 15.51
CA LEU A 262 -14.83 -51.08 15.82
C LEU A 262 -15.53 -51.70 14.60
N GLY A 263 -15.07 -51.42 13.38
CA GLY A 263 -15.65 -51.93 12.14
C GLY A 263 -17.13 -51.57 12.01
N ASN A 264 -17.95 -52.58 11.70
CA ASN A 264 -19.39 -52.44 11.54
C ASN A 264 -20.10 -52.02 12.84
N GLU A 265 -19.47 -52.21 14.00
CA GLU A 265 -20.02 -51.82 15.31
C GLU A 265 -19.85 -50.33 15.61
N TYR A 266 -19.06 -49.59 14.80
CA TYR A 266 -18.79 -48.18 15.05
C TYR A 266 -20.07 -47.34 15.18
N SER A 267 -21.08 -47.57 14.33
CA SER A 267 -22.35 -46.83 14.37
C SER A 267 -23.09 -46.99 15.70
N LYS A 268 -22.99 -48.16 16.33
CA LYS A 268 -23.60 -48.46 17.64
C LYS A 268 -22.79 -47.88 18.80
N TRP A 269 -21.48 -47.81 18.66
CA TRP A 269 -20.59 -47.20 19.66
C TRP A 269 -20.59 -45.67 19.60
N LYS A 270 -20.86 -45.08 18.42
CA LYS A 270 -20.79 -43.63 18.17
C LYS A 270 -21.55 -42.77 19.19
N PRO A 271 -22.78 -43.11 19.64
CA PRO A 271 -23.50 -42.30 20.63
C PRO A 271 -22.81 -42.20 22.00
N TYR A 272 -21.91 -43.13 22.32
CA TYR A 272 -21.18 -43.16 23.58
C TYR A 272 -19.84 -42.39 23.54
N ILE A 273 -19.40 -41.99 22.35
CA ILE A 273 -18.16 -41.21 22.15
C ILE A 273 -18.48 -39.74 22.44
N GLN A 274 -17.80 -39.17 23.43
CA GLN A 274 -17.89 -37.75 23.73
C GLN A 274 -17.11 -36.93 22.69
N PRO A 275 -17.43 -35.64 22.50
CA PRO A 275 -16.64 -34.77 21.64
C PRO A 275 -15.16 -34.77 22.06
N PHE A 276 -14.27 -34.89 21.08
CA PHE A 276 -12.82 -34.86 21.33
C PHE A 276 -12.39 -33.53 21.95
N SER A 277 -11.34 -33.57 22.77
CA SER A 277 -10.65 -32.39 23.28
C SER A 277 -9.17 -32.50 23.02
N PHE A 278 -8.48 -31.37 22.88
CA PHE A 278 -7.04 -31.31 22.68
C PHE A 278 -6.39 -30.55 23.82
N ASN A 279 -5.15 -30.87 24.15
CA ASN A 279 -4.32 -30.12 25.09
C ASN A 279 -3.04 -29.66 24.37
N ASN A 280 -2.85 -28.34 24.26
CA ASN A 280 -1.71 -27.79 23.53
C ASN A 280 -0.37 -28.08 24.20
N SER A 281 -0.32 -28.06 25.53
CA SER A 281 0.91 -28.23 26.30
C SER A 281 1.48 -29.65 26.17
N THR A 282 0.61 -30.65 26.11
CA THR A 282 1.00 -32.07 26.00
C THR A 282 0.97 -32.58 24.57
N ARG A 283 0.38 -31.83 23.63
CA ARG A 283 0.12 -32.23 22.24
C ARG A 283 -0.66 -33.55 22.13
N LYS A 284 -1.67 -33.73 22.99
CA LYS A 284 -2.52 -34.93 23.03
C LYS A 284 -3.99 -34.61 22.82
N ALA A 285 -4.67 -35.50 22.11
CA ALA A 285 -6.12 -35.52 21.97
C ALA A 285 -6.74 -36.54 22.92
N THR A 286 -7.69 -36.10 23.73
CA THR A 286 -8.46 -36.95 24.64
C THR A 286 -9.71 -37.46 23.93
N THR A 287 -9.84 -38.78 23.85
CA THR A 287 -11.08 -39.46 23.44
C THR A 287 -11.74 -40.10 24.66
N VAL A 288 -13.02 -39.77 24.90
CA VAL A 288 -13.77 -40.32 26.04
C VAL A 288 -14.97 -41.14 25.55
N PHE A 289 -15.06 -42.39 26.00
CA PHE A 289 -16.27 -43.20 25.88
C PHE A 289 -17.00 -43.19 27.22
N LYS A 290 -18.30 -42.90 27.20
CA LYS A 290 -19.16 -42.89 28.39
C LYS A 290 -20.44 -43.67 28.10
N PHE A 291 -20.60 -44.80 28.78
CA PHE A 291 -21.76 -45.68 28.63
C PHE A 291 -22.04 -46.41 29.95
N ARG A 292 -23.23 -47.01 30.03
CA ARG A 292 -23.59 -47.88 31.17
C ARG A 292 -23.32 -49.32 30.77
N ASN A 293 -22.47 -50.02 31.53
CA ASN A 293 -22.22 -51.44 31.30
C ASN A 293 -23.49 -52.21 31.61
N SER A 294 -24.07 -52.85 30.60
CA SER A 294 -25.33 -53.59 30.70
C SER A 294 -25.21 -54.87 31.54
N THR A 295 -23.99 -55.40 31.72
CA THR A 295 -23.72 -56.59 32.54
C THR A 295 -23.65 -56.25 34.02
N THR A 296 -22.99 -55.15 34.39
CA THR A 296 -22.77 -54.76 35.81
C THR A 296 -23.73 -53.67 36.29
N GLY A 297 -24.40 -52.97 35.38
CA GLY A 297 -25.23 -51.80 35.68
C GLY A 297 -24.44 -50.54 36.04
N ASN A 298 -23.10 -50.59 36.07
CA ASN A 298 -22.23 -49.47 36.44
C ASN A 298 -21.96 -48.55 35.26
N GLN A 299 -21.64 -47.28 35.55
CA GLN A 299 -21.18 -46.35 34.54
C GLN A 299 -19.69 -46.58 34.24
N GLU A 300 -19.36 -46.79 32.97
CA GLU A 300 -17.99 -46.91 32.48
C GLU A 300 -17.55 -45.58 31.85
N ILE A 301 -16.31 -45.16 32.15
CA ILE A 301 -15.65 -44.04 31.50
C ILE A 301 -14.30 -44.51 31.02
N TRP A 302 -14.10 -44.57 29.70
CA TRP A 302 -12.81 -44.88 29.12
C TRP A 302 -12.22 -43.62 28.53
N THR A 303 -10.99 -43.32 28.93
CA THR A 303 -10.25 -42.15 28.45
C THR A 303 -9.00 -42.64 27.75
N PHE A 304 -8.79 -42.17 26.54
CA PHE A 304 -7.61 -42.47 25.72
C PHE A 304 -6.93 -41.17 25.34
N GLU A 305 -5.60 -41.15 25.43
CA GLU A 305 -4.77 -39.98 25.18
C GLU A 305 -3.92 -40.23 23.94
N THR A 306 -4.33 -39.67 22.81
CA THR A 306 -3.69 -39.87 21.52
C THR A 306 -2.66 -38.78 21.25
N PRO A 307 -1.36 -39.11 21.10
CA PRO A 307 -0.35 -38.13 20.67
C PRO A 307 -0.68 -37.60 19.27
N VAL A 308 -0.58 -36.29 19.08
CA VAL A 308 -0.81 -35.65 17.77
C VAL A 308 0.41 -34.85 17.37
N ASN A 309 1.00 -35.23 16.24
CA ASN A 309 2.08 -34.49 15.59
C ASN A 309 1.47 -33.51 14.59
N ILE A 310 1.64 -32.20 14.83
CA ILE A 310 1.04 -31.15 14.01
C ILE A 310 2.10 -30.60 13.06
N LYS A 311 1.85 -30.75 11.76
CA LYS A 311 2.63 -30.16 10.69
C LYS A 311 1.84 -29.04 10.04
N LEU A 312 2.51 -27.93 9.71
CA LEU A 312 1.88 -26.80 9.03
C LEU A 312 1.90 -27.06 7.52
N SER A 313 0.80 -26.77 6.84
CA SER A 313 0.68 -26.99 5.40
C SER A 313 1.45 -25.93 4.59
N GLU A 314 1.72 -26.22 3.31
CA GLU A 314 2.22 -25.22 2.37
C GLU A 314 1.30 -23.99 2.26
N ASN A 315 -0.03 -24.19 2.41
CA ASN A 315 -1.01 -23.11 2.37
C ASN A 315 -0.93 -22.20 3.61
N TYR A 316 -0.67 -22.76 4.81
CA TYR A 316 -0.38 -21.97 5.99
C TYR A 316 0.84 -21.07 5.73
N TRP A 317 1.93 -21.66 5.26
CA TRP A 317 3.17 -20.93 5.02
C TRP A 317 2.97 -19.86 3.94
N GLY A 318 2.29 -20.16 2.83
CA GLY A 318 1.94 -19.15 1.82
C GLY A 318 1.12 -17.97 2.38
N LYS A 319 0.13 -18.23 3.26
CA LYS A 319 -0.64 -17.17 3.95
C LYS A 319 0.22 -16.38 4.94
N SER A 320 1.12 -17.06 5.67
CA SER A 320 2.06 -16.44 6.61
C SER A 320 3.02 -15.48 5.89
N LEU A 321 3.55 -15.90 4.73
CA LEU A 321 4.40 -15.06 3.87
C LEU A 321 3.64 -13.83 3.37
N ARG A 322 2.42 -14.02 2.83
CA ARG A 322 1.53 -12.92 2.41
C ARG A 322 1.27 -11.92 3.54
N GLY A 323 0.99 -12.41 4.75
CA GLY A 323 0.64 -11.55 5.89
C GLY A 323 1.79 -10.71 6.46
N ARG A 324 3.03 -11.04 6.13
CA ARG A 324 4.25 -10.32 6.56
C ARG A 324 4.89 -9.48 5.46
N LEU A 325 4.35 -9.53 4.25
CA LEU A 325 4.75 -8.68 3.14
C LEU A 325 3.95 -7.37 3.20
N ASN A 326 4.64 -6.28 3.52
CA ASN A 326 4.09 -4.93 3.64
C ASN A 326 4.53 -4.07 2.45
N ILE A 327 3.58 -3.30 1.91
CA ILE A 327 3.85 -2.32 0.85
C ILE A 327 3.48 -0.95 1.40
N PHE A 328 4.37 0.00 1.22
CA PHE A 328 4.17 1.40 1.54
C PHE A 328 4.16 2.19 0.23
N PRO A 329 2.98 2.42 -0.37
CA PRO A 329 2.88 3.19 -1.61
C PRO A 329 3.35 4.63 -1.41
N GLY A 330 3.70 5.28 -2.51
CA GLY A 330 4.03 6.71 -2.48
C GLY A 330 2.79 7.56 -2.30
N GLN A 331 2.96 8.86 -2.45
CA GLN A 331 1.84 9.79 -2.40
C GLN A 331 1.60 10.38 -3.79
N ILE A 332 0.34 10.62 -4.11
CA ILE A 332 -0.08 11.26 -5.37
C ILE A 332 -0.83 12.53 -5.03
N VAL A 333 -0.81 13.51 -5.93
CA VAL A 333 -1.60 14.73 -5.75
C VAL A 333 -3.08 14.39 -5.59
N ASN A 334 -3.77 15.12 -4.72
CA ASN A 334 -5.21 14.97 -4.59
C ASN A 334 -5.87 15.29 -5.95
N PRO A 335 -6.57 14.32 -6.58
CA PRO A 335 -7.11 14.47 -7.92
C PRO A 335 -8.28 15.46 -8.00
N ASN A 336 -8.76 15.98 -6.86
CA ASN A 336 -9.83 16.98 -6.84
C ASN A 336 -9.30 18.41 -6.65
N ASP A 337 -8.18 18.59 -5.96
CA ASP A 337 -7.62 19.91 -5.65
C ASP A 337 -6.16 19.79 -5.19
N SER A 338 -5.22 20.26 -6.02
CA SER A 338 -3.79 20.27 -5.74
C SER A 338 -3.39 21.01 -4.46
N THR A 339 -4.20 21.97 -4.01
CA THR A 339 -3.90 22.75 -2.79
C THR A 339 -4.23 22.00 -1.49
N GLN A 340 -4.95 20.88 -1.58
CA GLN A 340 -5.20 19.97 -0.45
C GLN A 340 -4.03 19.02 -0.17
N GLY A 341 -2.92 19.17 -0.89
CA GLY A 341 -1.73 18.34 -0.78
C GLY A 341 -1.85 16.99 -1.48
N MET A 342 -1.07 16.02 -0.98
CA MET A 342 -1.03 14.67 -1.52
C MET A 342 -1.78 13.66 -0.65
N VAL A 343 -2.19 12.55 -1.29
CA VAL A 343 -2.92 11.43 -0.70
C VAL A 343 -2.17 10.11 -0.98
N PRO A 344 -2.33 9.07 -0.15
CA PRO A 344 -1.73 7.77 -0.42
C PRO A 344 -2.17 7.19 -1.77
N ASP A 345 -1.22 6.69 -2.55
CA ASP A 345 -1.50 6.02 -3.84
C ASP A 345 -2.14 4.65 -3.59
N LYS A 346 -3.43 4.53 -3.91
CA LYS A 346 -4.18 3.29 -3.74
C LYS A 346 -3.93 2.38 -4.96
N PRO A 347 -3.56 1.10 -4.74
CA PRO A 347 -3.26 0.21 -5.85
C PRO A 347 -4.51 -0.12 -6.68
N ILE A 348 -4.32 -0.29 -7.98
CA ILE A 348 -5.32 -0.83 -8.91
C ILE A 348 -5.03 -2.31 -9.14
N GLN A 349 -6.02 -3.18 -8.94
CA GLN A 349 -5.88 -4.62 -9.24
C GLN A 349 -6.05 -4.87 -10.74
N LEU A 350 -4.98 -5.33 -11.40
CA LEU A 350 -5.00 -5.70 -12.83
C LEU A 350 -5.32 -7.19 -13.03
N GLU A 351 -4.74 -8.05 -12.21
CA GLU A 351 -5.01 -9.50 -12.21
C GLU A 351 -5.41 -9.93 -10.79
N PRO A 352 -6.50 -10.68 -10.60
CA PRO A 352 -6.97 -11.06 -9.26
C PRO A 352 -6.03 -12.05 -8.55
N ASP A 353 -6.19 -12.17 -7.23
CA ASP A 353 -5.43 -13.14 -6.44
C ASP A 353 -5.89 -14.58 -6.73
N LYS A 354 -4.94 -15.51 -6.73
CA LYS A 354 -5.18 -16.95 -6.88
C LYS A 354 -4.68 -17.65 -5.63
N VAL A 355 -5.59 -17.78 -4.67
CA VAL A 355 -5.30 -18.33 -3.32
C VAL A 355 -4.70 -19.74 -3.38
N SER A 356 -5.14 -20.58 -4.33
CA SER A 356 -4.59 -21.93 -4.54
C SER A 356 -3.13 -21.93 -5.01
N ASP A 357 -2.68 -20.84 -5.65
CA ASP A 357 -1.41 -20.80 -6.37
C ASP A 357 -0.38 -19.95 -5.62
N THR A 358 -0.68 -19.52 -4.40
CA THR A 358 0.14 -18.57 -3.62
C THR A 358 0.47 -17.29 -4.39
N TYR A 359 -0.42 -16.89 -5.31
CA TYR A 359 -0.23 -15.73 -6.17
C TYR A 359 -1.15 -14.58 -5.75
N GLY A 360 -0.57 -13.44 -5.38
CA GLY A 360 -1.27 -12.23 -4.96
C GLY A 360 -1.87 -11.38 -6.08
N GLY A 361 -1.73 -11.81 -7.34
CA GLY A 361 -2.17 -11.04 -8.50
C GLY A 361 -1.16 -10.01 -8.97
N THR A 362 -1.62 -9.11 -9.84
CA THR A 362 -0.86 -7.95 -10.32
C THR A 362 -1.53 -6.67 -9.81
N LEU A 363 -0.77 -5.84 -9.10
CA LEU A 363 -1.20 -4.54 -8.59
C LEU A 363 -0.44 -3.41 -9.30
N GLU A 364 -1.13 -2.33 -9.66
CA GLU A 364 -0.56 -1.15 -10.30
C GLU A 364 -0.59 0.05 -9.34
N PHE A 365 0.55 0.75 -9.26
CA PHE A 365 0.75 2.02 -8.56
C PHE A 365 1.17 3.09 -9.57
N HIS A 366 0.88 4.35 -9.28
CA HIS A 366 1.17 5.49 -10.14
C HIS A 366 2.48 6.18 -9.79
N THR A 367 3.10 5.85 -8.67
CA THR A 367 4.38 6.43 -8.22
C THR A 367 5.23 5.38 -7.50
N THR A 368 6.42 5.76 -7.05
CA THR A 368 7.39 4.92 -6.31
C THR A 368 6.72 4.22 -5.12
N ALA A 369 7.06 2.95 -4.89
CA ALA A 369 6.54 2.15 -3.78
C ALA A 369 7.66 1.45 -3.02
N HIS A 370 7.52 1.35 -1.71
CA HIS A 370 8.49 0.69 -0.83
C HIS A 370 7.95 -0.64 -0.35
N LEU A 371 8.78 -1.67 -0.37
CA LEU A 371 8.44 -3.02 0.04
C LEU A 371 9.23 -3.39 1.30
N GLN A 372 8.55 -4.00 2.25
CA GLN A 372 9.17 -4.61 3.42
C GLN A 372 8.63 -6.03 3.61
N PHE A 373 9.52 -6.99 3.85
CA PHE A 373 9.13 -8.32 4.31
C PHE A 373 9.83 -8.62 5.63
N ASP A 374 9.04 -9.00 6.64
CA ASP A 374 9.54 -9.40 7.95
C ASP A 374 9.68 -10.93 8.00
N GLY A 375 10.91 -11.41 7.81
CA GLY A 375 11.27 -12.82 7.85
C GLY A 375 11.30 -13.40 9.27
N LEU A 376 11.33 -14.73 9.36
CA LEU A 376 11.50 -15.45 10.62
C LEU A 376 12.92 -15.34 11.19
N ASN A 377 13.06 -15.59 12.49
CA ASN A 377 14.34 -15.53 13.21
C ASN A 377 15.22 -16.78 13.05
N ASP A 378 15.09 -17.52 11.95
CA ASP A 378 15.75 -18.82 11.72
C ASP A 378 16.43 -18.94 10.35
N SER A 379 16.47 -17.87 9.55
CA SER A 379 17.08 -17.84 8.21
C SER A 379 16.46 -18.82 7.19
N SER A 380 15.27 -19.38 7.45
CA SER A 380 14.55 -20.27 6.54
C SER A 380 13.87 -19.54 5.36
N GLU A 381 13.93 -18.20 5.34
CA GLU A 381 13.18 -17.37 4.41
C GLU A 381 14.07 -16.40 3.66
N TRP A 382 13.73 -16.16 2.38
CA TRP A 382 14.39 -15.18 1.54
C TRP A 382 13.42 -14.56 0.54
N MET A 383 13.74 -13.35 0.10
CA MET A 383 12.96 -12.61 -0.89
C MET A 383 13.80 -12.33 -2.13
N THR A 384 13.18 -12.52 -3.30
CA THR A 384 13.73 -12.10 -4.59
C THR A 384 12.80 -11.12 -5.28
N VAL A 385 13.38 -10.15 -5.99
CA VAL A 385 12.67 -9.22 -6.88
C VAL A 385 13.23 -9.40 -8.27
N ASN A 386 12.38 -9.72 -9.25
CA ASN A 386 12.79 -10.02 -10.63
C ASN A 386 13.90 -11.10 -10.70
N GLY A 387 13.82 -12.09 -9.80
CA GLY A 387 14.79 -13.19 -9.69
C GLY A 387 16.10 -12.83 -8.98
N GLN A 388 16.32 -11.56 -8.60
CA GLN A 388 17.50 -11.12 -7.86
C GLN A 388 17.24 -11.15 -6.34
N PRO A 389 18.16 -11.67 -5.51
CA PRO A 389 18.03 -11.62 -4.05
C PRO A 389 17.96 -10.19 -3.52
N VAL A 390 17.13 -9.95 -2.50
CA VAL A 390 17.02 -8.66 -1.82
C VAL A 390 17.92 -8.63 -0.58
N GLU A 391 18.57 -7.49 -0.34
CA GLU A 391 19.36 -7.27 0.87
C GLU A 391 18.52 -7.40 2.15
N VAL A 392 19.11 -7.95 3.20
CA VAL A 392 18.44 -8.25 4.47
C VAL A 392 19.30 -7.85 5.66
N ILE A 393 18.68 -7.22 6.65
CA ILE A 393 19.28 -6.96 7.95
C ILE A 393 18.28 -7.28 9.05
N ASN A 394 18.70 -8.03 10.07
CA ASN A 394 17.83 -8.48 11.17
C ASN A 394 16.52 -9.13 10.67
N ASN A 395 16.62 -10.00 9.66
CA ASN A 395 15.50 -10.69 9.01
C ASN A 395 14.46 -9.76 8.35
N LYS A 396 14.77 -8.48 8.18
CA LYS A 396 13.93 -7.50 7.50
C LYS A 396 14.49 -7.22 6.11
N PHE A 397 13.73 -7.62 5.09
CA PHE A 397 14.05 -7.39 3.69
C PHE A 397 13.40 -6.09 3.24
N VAL A 398 14.16 -5.25 2.55
CA VAL A 398 13.70 -3.92 2.16
C VAL A 398 14.03 -3.68 0.69
N TYR A 399 13.05 -3.19 -0.08
CA TYR A 399 13.25 -2.92 -1.50
C TYR A 399 12.49 -1.67 -1.96
N ASN A 400 13.13 -0.84 -2.77
CA ASN A 400 12.54 0.36 -3.37
C ASN A 400 12.14 0.09 -4.83
N MET A 401 10.86 0.21 -5.16
CA MET A 401 10.33 0.07 -6.50
C MET A 401 10.12 1.45 -7.14
N LYS A 402 10.59 1.61 -8.38
CA LYS A 402 10.52 2.85 -9.17
C LYS A 402 10.20 2.57 -10.64
N ASP A 403 9.84 3.57 -11.42
CA ASP A 403 9.68 3.39 -12.88
C ASP A 403 11.02 3.67 -13.57
N GLN A 404 11.76 2.63 -13.97
CA GLN A 404 13.08 2.82 -14.59
C GLN A 404 12.99 3.37 -16.03
N ARG A 405 11.80 3.35 -16.64
CA ARG A 405 11.59 3.78 -18.03
C ARG A 405 11.83 5.26 -18.25
N VAL A 406 11.75 6.09 -17.20
CA VAL A 406 12.05 7.53 -17.28
C VAL A 406 13.50 7.76 -17.75
N MET A 407 14.46 6.94 -17.28
CA MET A 407 15.88 7.01 -17.66
C MET A 407 16.26 6.09 -18.80
N GLU A 408 15.86 4.83 -18.69
CA GLU A 408 16.43 3.74 -19.47
C GLU A 408 15.59 3.41 -20.72
N GLY A 409 14.48 4.13 -20.92
CA GLY A 409 13.59 3.98 -22.06
C GLY A 409 12.49 2.92 -21.85
N LYS A 410 11.66 2.73 -22.88
CA LYS A 410 10.40 1.96 -22.78
C LYS A 410 10.56 0.51 -22.33
N GLU A 411 11.71 -0.11 -22.59
CA GLU A 411 12.01 -1.52 -22.26
C GLU A 411 12.48 -1.72 -20.80
N ALA A 412 12.70 -0.64 -20.04
CA ALA A 412 13.23 -0.73 -18.69
C ALA A 412 12.21 -1.23 -17.66
N THR A 413 12.72 -1.64 -16.50
CA THR A 413 11.91 -2.27 -15.45
C THR A 413 10.88 -1.31 -14.87
N ASN A 414 9.60 -1.64 -15.04
CA ASN A 414 8.50 -1.04 -14.29
C ASN A 414 7.58 -2.08 -13.65
N ILE A 415 7.80 -3.37 -13.95
CA ILE A 415 7.10 -4.49 -13.34
C ILE A 415 8.08 -5.24 -12.43
N TYR A 416 7.66 -5.47 -11.20
CA TYR A 416 8.42 -6.10 -10.13
C TYR A 416 7.75 -7.41 -9.76
N ASP A 417 8.36 -8.52 -10.12
CA ASP A 417 7.97 -9.86 -9.73
C ASP A 417 8.62 -10.21 -8.39
N ILE A 418 7.82 -10.13 -7.32
CA ILE A 418 8.28 -10.40 -5.97
C ILE A 418 7.93 -11.82 -5.61
N VAL A 419 8.93 -12.57 -5.18
CA VAL A 419 8.79 -13.93 -4.68
C VAL A 419 9.41 -13.99 -3.30
N VAL A 420 8.61 -14.36 -2.32
CA VAL A 420 9.05 -14.68 -0.97
C VAL A 420 9.01 -16.18 -0.82
N ASN A 421 10.08 -16.78 -0.31
CA ASN A 421 10.21 -18.23 -0.17
C ASN A 421 10.42 -18.59 1.31
N HIS A 422 9.98 -19.78 1.66
CA HIS A 422 10.24 -20.46 2.93
C HIS A 422 10.73 -21.88 2.63
N ASP A 423 11.87 -22.26 3.21
CA ASP A 423 12.45 -23.61 3.16
C ASP A 423 13.18 -23.89 4.47
N ASP A 424 12.57 -24.72 5.33
CA ASP A 424 13.17 -25.23 6.59
C ASP A 424 13.62 -26.70 6.44
N GLU A 425 13.89 -27.14 5.19
CA GLU A 425 14.12 -28.53 4.76
C GLU A 425 12.88 -29.45 4.84
N THR A 426 11.92 -29.14 5.71
CA THR A 426 10.73 -29.96 5.97
C THR A 426 9.52 -29.45 5.19
N ASN A 427 9.40 -28.14 5.03
CA ASN A 427 8.31 -27.42 4.43
C ASN A 427 8.86 -26.46 3.38
N LYS A 428 8.31 -26.52 2.17
CA LYS A 428 8.66 -25.59 1.09
C LYS A 428 7.42 -24.82 0.69
N ALA A 429 7.48 -23.52 0.82
CA ALA A 429 6.39 -22.65 0.41
C ALA A 429 6.92 -21.42 -0.30
N LYS A 430 6.10 -20.86 -1.16
CA LYS A 430 6.38 -19.60 -1.86
C LYS A 430 5.15 -18.72 -1.82
N TYR A 431 5.35 -17.41 -1.91
CA TYR A 431 4.31 -16.44 -2.20
C TYR A 431 4.83 -15.50 -3.28
N ARG A 432 4.04 -15.30 -4.35
CA ARG A 432 4.40 -14.48 -5.50
C ARG A 432 3.39 -13.35 -5.68
N ILE A 433 3.86 -12.15 -5.99
CA ILE A 433 3.01 -11.01 -6.34
C ILE A 433 3.73 -10.10 -7.34
N LYS A 434 3.00 -9.50 -8.28
CA LYS A 434 3.55 -8.54 -9.22
C LYS A 434 3.10 -7.12 -8.89
N TYR A 435 4.04 -6.18 -8.87
CA TYR A 435 3.74 -4.74 -8.83
C TYR A 435 4.17 -4.06 -10.10
N LYS A 436 3.29 -3.26 -10.67
CA LYS A 436 3.58 -2.37 -11.80
C LYS A 436 3.63 -0.93 -11.29
N ILE A 437 4.69 -0.21 -11.60
CA ILE A 437 4.79 1.23 -11.41
C ILE A 437 4.50 1.90 -12.76
N SER A 438 3.52 2.81 -12.78
CA SER A 438 3.10 3.58 -13.95
C SER A 438 3.27 5.07 -13.67
N ASN A 439 4.52 5.52 -13.68
CA ASN A 439 4.85 6.91 -13.42
C ASN A 439 5.00 7.76 -14.70
N LEU A 440 5.20 7.13 -15.85
CA LEU A 440 5.42 7.85 -17.11
C LEU A 440 4.27 8.81 -17.46
N VAL A 441 4.64 10.02 -17.82
CA VAL A 441 3.76 11.00 -18.46
C VAL A 441 3.63 10.66 -19.95
N PRO A 442 2.42 10.45 -20.48
CA PRO A 442 2.22 10.15 -21.89
C PRO A 442 2.68 11.28 -22.79
N THR A 443 3.23 10.91 -23.95
CA THR A 443 3.76 11.87 -24.91
C THR A 443 2.67 12.41 -25.84
N LEU A 444 2.56 13.73 -25.91
CA LEU A 444 1.84 14.46 -26.95
C LEU A 444 2.86 15.29 -27.75
N LEU A 445 3.13 14.91 -28.99
CA LEU A 445 4.08 15.61 -29.85
C LEU A 445 3.33 16.46 -30.89
N PRO A 446 3.44 17.80 -30.82
CA PRO A 446 3.12 18.66 -31.94
C PRO A 446 4.26 18.58 -32.94
N LYS A 447 4.10 17.78 -34.00
CA LYS A 447 5.08 17.66 -35.09
C LYS A 447 4.70 18.59 -36.22
N TRP A 448 5.62 19.33 -36.83
CA TRP A 448 5.36 20.02 -38.09
C TRP A 448 4.87 18.99 -39.13
N TYR A 449 3.63 19.16 -39.61
CA TYR A 449 2.92 18.20 -40.44
C TYR A 449 3.72 17.68 -41.65
N ALA A 450 4.47 18.57 -42.32
CA ALA A 450 5.25 18.24 -43.51
C ALA A 450 6.75 18.03 -43.20
N TRP A 451 7.12 17.76 -41.96
CA TRP A 451 8.51 17.55 -41.55
C TRP A 451 9.03 16.18 -42.00
N ASP A 452 9.88 16.22 -43.03
CA ASP A 452 10.62 15.10 -43.62
C ASP A 452 12.01 15.61 -44.07
N PRO A 453 12.92 15.94 -43.11
CA PRO A 453 14.23 16.50 -43.43
C PRO A 453 15.08 15.55 -44.28
N ALA A 454 14.84 14.24 -44.23
CA ALA A 454 15.52 13.27 -45.07
C ALA A 454 15.23 13.46 -46.57
N LYS A 455 14.07 14.02 -46.94
CA LYS A 455 13.66 14.27 -48.33
C LYS A 455 13.55 15.75 -48.70
N ASN A 456 13.65 16.65 -47.72
CA ASN A 456 13.54 18.09 -47.93
C ASN A 456 14.84 18.80 -47.49
N PRO A 457 15.72 19.19 -48.44
CA PRO A 457 16.99 19.85 -48.13
C PRO A 457 16.83 21.11 -47.26
N ASN A 458 15.77 21.90 -47.47
CA ASN A 458 15.55 23.13 -46.69
C ASN A 458 15.23 22.83 -45.21
N GLN A 459 14.61 21.69 -44.92
CA GLN A 459 14.38 21.25 -43.54
C GLN A 459 15.64 20.63 -42.94
N ASN A 460 16.40 19.88 -43.73
CA ASN A 460 17.69 19.32 -43.33
C ASN A 460 18.70 20.40 -42.93
N ASP A 461 18.74 21.51 -43.68
CA ASP A 461 19.57 22.69 -43.37
C ASP A 461 19.32 23.25 -41.96
N LEU A 462 18.16 23.01 -41.34
CA LEU A 462 17.87 23.53 -40.00
C LEU A 462 18.55 22.72 -38.89
N ILE A 463 18.90 21.46 -39.15
CA ILE A 463 19.34 20.49 -38.14
C ILE A 463 20.77 19.98 -38.37
N VAL A 464 21.41 20.35 -39.48
CA VAL A 464 22.77 19.94 -39.81
C VAL A 464 23.78 21.05 -39.47
N PRO A 465 24.80 20.80 -38.63
CA PRO A 465 25.73 21.84 -38.15
C PRO A 465 26.69 22.38 -39.22
N SER A 466 26.96 21.62 -40.29
CA SER A 466 27.88 22.02 -41.35
C SER A 466 27.42 21.56 -42.72
N ILE A 467 27.52 22.43 -43.72
CA ILE A 467 27.29 22.11 -45.13
C ILE A 467 28.63 22.23 -45.85
N ASP A 468 29.05 21.18 -46.57
CA ASP A 468 30.31 21.13 -47.33
C ASP A 468 31.56 21.55 -46.53
N GLY A 469 31.62 21.17 -45.25
CA GLY A 469 32.75 21.46 -44.36
C GLY A 469 32.79 22.91 -43.82
N LYS A 470 31.80 23.74 -44.12
CA LYS A 470 31.64 25.10 -43.54
C LYS A 470 30.51 25.13 -42.50
N PRO A 471 30.60 25.98 -41.47
CA PRO A 471 29.50 26.21 -40.55
C PRO A 471 28.22 26.60 -41.30
N ASN A 472 27.12 25.92 -40.98
CA ASN A 472 25.84 26.21 -41.61
C ASN A 472 25.13 27.37 -40.89
N PRO A 473 24.88 28.52 -41.55
CA PRO A 473 24.25 29.68 -40.91
C PRO A 473 22.77 29.43 -40.54
N LYS A 474 22.10 28.48 -41.18
CA LYS A 474 20.71 28.10 -40.89
C LYS A 474 20.59 27.07 -39.77
N TYR A 475 21.70 26.48 -39.33
CA TYR A 475 21.68 25.47 -38.28
C TYR A 475 21.16 26.06 -36.98
N ASP A 476 20.19 25.37 -36.41
CA ASP A 476 19.58 25.72 -35.15
C ASP A 476 19.53 24.48 -34.23
N PRO A 477 20.43 24.39 -33.23
CA PRO A 477 20.53 23.23 -32.35
C PRO A 477 19.29 23.02 -31.47
N GLU A 478 18.41 24.01 -31.35
CA GLU A 478 17.17 23.92 -30.57
C GLU A 478 16.00 23.35 -31.38
N VAL A 479 16.12 23.25 -32.72
CA VAL A 479 15.10 22.62 -33.56
C VAL A 479 15.19 21.12 -33.37
N ASN A 480 14.10 20.52 -32.89
CA ASN A 480 14.03 19.08 -32.71
C ASN A 480 14.03 18.38 -34.09
N PRO A 481 15.00 17.49 -34.36
CA PRO A 481 15.14 16.85 -35.67
C PRO A 481 14.02 15.87 -36.01
N GLU A 482 13.25 15.40 -35.04
CA GLU A 482 12.13 14.47 -35.25
C GLU A 482 10.81 15.19 -35.52
N THR A 483 10.61 16.35 -34.88
CA THR A 483 9.33 17.09 -34.93
C THR A 483 9.37 18.37 -35.76
N GLY A 484 10.55 18.95 -36.00
CA GLY A 484 10.68 20.26 -36.65
C GLY A 484 10.18 21.41 -35.80
N THR A 485 10.07 21.22 -34.48
CA THR A 485 9.61 22.23 -33.52
C THR A 485 10.71 22.62 -32.57
N LYS A 486 10.63 23.84 -32.02
CA LYS A 486 11.43 24.26 -30.87
C LYS A 486 10.59 24.15 -29.61
N THR A 487 11.11 23.49 -28.57
CA THR A 487 10.39 23.30 -27.31
C THR A 487 11.15 23.91 -26.14
N GLN A 488 10.40 24.36 -25.14
CA GLN A 488 10.91 24.87 -23.86
C GLN A 488 10.07 24.30 -22.73
N ILE A 489 10.72 24.02 -21.60
CA ILE A 489 10.03 23.62 -20.37
C ILE A 489 9.74 24.89 -19.58
N LEU A 490 8.46 25.12 -19.31
CA LEU A 490 7.95 26.36 -18.74
C LEU A 490 7.51 26.14 -17.30
N TRP A 491 7.74 27.15 -16.47
CA TRP A 491 6.96 27.35 -15.25
C TRP A 491 5.91 28.44 -15.50
N VAL A 492 4.63 28.08 -15.50
CA VAL A 492 3.52 29.01 -15.70
C VAL A 492 3.10 29.56 -14.33
N LYS A 493 3.24 30.88 -14.13
CA LYS A 493 3.05 31.57 -12.83
C LYS A 493 1.57 31.85 -12.51
N LYS A 494 0.72 30.84 -12.63
CA LYS A 494 -0.69 30.90 -12.23
C LYS A 494 -1.22 29.52 -11.85
N LYS A 495 -2.27 29.49 -11.04
CA LYS A 495 -2.97 28.25 -10.69
C LYS A 495 -3.50 27.53 -11.94
N SER A 496 -3.10 26.27 -12.12
CA SER A 496 -3.73 25.40 -13.13
C SER A 496 -5.21 25.16 -12.77
N LYS A 497 -6.05 25.04 -13.80
CA LYS A 497 -7.44 24.59 -13.66
C LYS A 497 -7.54 23.08 -13.42
N TYR A 498 -6.46 22.35 -13.61
CA TYR A 498 -6.41 20.89 -13.54
C TYR A 498 -5.48 20.43 -12.41
N PRO A 499 -5.72 19.24 -11.83
CA PRO A 499 -4.85 18.70 -10.80
C PRO A 499 -3.43 18.45 -11.33
N PHE A 500 -2.47 19.12 -10.70
CA PHE A 500 -1.03 18.99 -10.94
C PHE A 500 -0.27 19.01 -9.60
N PRO A 501 0.79 18.20 -9.41
CA PRO A 501 1.59 18.22 -8.18
C PRO A 501 2.26 19.58 -7.96
N LEU A 502 1.98 20.25 -6.84
CA LEU A 502 2.66 21.50 -6.47
C LEU A 502 4.03 21.21 -5.83
N ASP A 503 4.93 22.19 -5.86
CA ASP A 503 6.23 22.06 -5.19
C ASP A 503 6.01 21.90 -3.67
N PRO A 504 6.47 20.79 -3.07
CA PRO A 504 6.28 20.56 -1.63
C PRO A 504 7.18 21.44 -0.76
N LEU A 505 8.17 22.15 -1.33
CA LEU A 505 9.11 22.97 -0.60
C LEU A 505 8.84 24.47 -0.82
N ASN A 506 8.98 25.26 0.24
CA ASN A 506 8.95 26.72 0.14
C ASN A 506 10.32 27.27 -0.36
N LYS A 507 10.42 28.59 -0.52
CA LYS A 507 11.67 29.25 -0.97
C LYS A 507 12.87 29.06 -0.04
N TYR A 508 12.65 28.60 1.20
CA TYR A 508 13.69 28.29 2.17
C TYR A 508 13.94 26.78 2.24
N GLY A 509 13.43 25.97 1.30
CA GLY A 509 13.62 24.51 1.27
C GLY A 509 12.86 23.74 2.35
N GLU A 510 11.92 24.38 3.06
CA GLU A 510 11.13 23.73 4.10
C GLU A 510 9.87 23.08 3.52
N VAL A 511 9.49 21.91 4.03
CA VAL A 511 8.28 21.21 3.59
C VAL A 511 7.03 21.99 4.00
N ILE A 512 6.16 22.26 3.04
CA ILE A 512 4.90 22.98 3.23
C ILE A 512 3.84 22.01 3.79
N ASP A 513 3.19 22.39 4.89
CA ASP A 513 2.02 21.67 5.41
C ASP A 513 0.73 22.32 4.87
N PRO A 514 0.04 21.68 3.90
CA PRO A 514 -1.17 22.24 3.28
C PRO A 514 -2.29 22.53 4.30
N LYS A 515 -2.28 21.92 5.48
CA LYS A 515 -3.28 22.16 6.53
C LYS A 515 -2.94 23.34 7.43
N ARG A 516 -1.66 23.69 7.55
CA ARG A 516 -1.18 24.76 8.46
C ARG A 516 -0.83 26.04 7.72
N ASN A 517 -0.14 25.94 6.59
CA ASN A 517 0.38 27.06 5.81
C ASN A 517 0.13 26.87 4.30
N PRO A 518 -1.14 26.69 3.86
CA PRO A 518 -1.46 26.54 2.44
C PRO A 518 -1.08 27.76 1.58
N GLY A 519 -0.94 28.94 2.18
CA GLY A 519 -0.53 30.16 1.48
C GLY A 519 0.95 30.19 1.09
N ASP A 520 1.76 29.24 1.56
CA ASP A 520 3.19 29.16 1.23
C ASP A 520 3.44 28.45 -0.11
N TYR A 521 2.43 27.79 -0.68
CA TYR A 521 2.54 27.22 -2.02
C TYR A 521 2.63 28.33 -3.08
N ASP A 522 3.66 28.24 -3.93
CA ASP A 522 3.57 28.83 -5.27
C ASP A 522 2.58 28.00 -6.09
N LEU A 523 1.54 28.65 -6.60
CA LEU A 523 0.47 27.98 -7.34
C LEU A 523 0.78 27.78 -8.82
N GLY A 524 2.02 27.99 -9.27
CA GLY A 524 2.44 27.68 -10.64
C GLY A 524 2.45 26.19 -10.99
N PHE A 525 2.69 25.89 -12.27
CA PHE A 525 2.78 24.51 -12.77
C PHE A 525 3.75 24.37 -13.93
N LEU A 526 4.19 23.12 -14.17
CA LEU A 526 5.07 22.75 -15.27
C LEU A 526 4.28 22.60 -16.58
N ALA A 527 4.77 23.20 -17.66
CA ALA A 527 4.20 23.04 -19.00
C ALA A 527 5.30 22.95 -20.08
N GLU A 528 4.93 22.55 -21.30
CA GLU A 528 5.80 22.70 -22.48
C GLU A 528 5.33 23.87 -23.34
N GLY A 529 6.25 24.72 -23.79
CA GLY A 529 6.01 25.71 -24.84
C GLY A 529 6.66 25.26 -26.14
N SER A 530 5.90 25.19 -27.22
CA SER A 530 6.36 24.77 -28.55
C SER A 530 6.11 25.84 -29.60
N VAL A 531 7.08 26.07 -30.49
CA VAL A 531 6.93 26.96 -31.65
C VAL A 531 7.02 26.17 -32.94
N VAL A 532 6.10 26.46 -33.85
CA VAL A 532 6.04 25.86 -35.19
C VAL A 532 5.52 26.89 -36.21
N GLY A 533 6.29 27.12 -37.27
CA GLY A 533 5.92 28.11 -38.29
C GLY A 533 4.78 27.68 -39.21
N MET A 534 4.36 26.41 -39.14
CA MET A 534 3.42 25.76 -40.05
C MET A 534 2.43 24.91 -39.27
N GLY A 535 1.48 24.27 -39.96
CA GLY A 535 0.54 23.35 -39.31
C GLY A 535 1.20 22.16 -38.62
N VAL A 536 0.57 21.68 -37.56
CA VAL A 536 1.01 20.53 -36.75
C VAL A 536 0.19 19.29 -37.02
N GLN A 537 0.87 18.15 -37.01
CA GLN A 537 0.30 16.84 -36.78
C GLN A 537 0.36 16.56 -35.27
N GLN A 538 -0.76 16.15 -34.68
CA GLN A 538 -0.88 15.89 -33.25
C GLN A 538 -0.68 14.39 -33.00
N LEU A 539 0.50 14.00 -32.53
CA LEU A 539 0.87 12.60 -32.34
C LEU A 539 0.83 12.22 -30.86
N PHE A 540 0.02 11.21 -30.51
CA PHE A 540 -0.03 10.62 -29.17
C PHE A 540 -0.51 9.16 -29.22
N ASN A 541 -0.16 8.37 -28.20
CA ASN A 541 -0.60 6.98 -28.10
C ASN A 541 -1.96 6.89 -27.34
N PRO A 542 -3.07 6.51 -28.00
CA PRO A 542 -4.37 6.41 -27.33
C PRO A 542 -4.45 5.29 -26.30
N ALA A 543 -3.50 4.35 -26.27
CA ALA A 543 -3.42 3.32 -25.22
C ALA A 543 -2.82 3.86 -23.90
N GLU A 544 -2.08 4.97 -23.96
CA GLU A 544 -1.38 5.57 -22.80
C GLU A 544 -2.09 6.83 -22.29
N VAL A 545 -3.00 7.41 -23.08
CA VAL A 545 -3.70 8.67 -22.77
C VAL A 545 -5.21 8.43 -22.64
N SER A 546 -5.83 8.96 -21.59
CA SER A 546 -7.29 8.85 -21.42
C SER A 546 -8.04 9.81 -22.35
N GLU A 547 -7.63 11.08 -22.35
CA GLU A 547 -8.19 12.13 -23.20
C GLU A 547 -7.14 13.18 -23.55
N VAL A 548 -7.21 13.73 -24.76
CA VAL A 548 -6.50 14.96 -25.13
C VAL A 548 -7.52 16.01 -25.53
N TRP A 549 -7.37 17.23 -25.01
CA TRP A 549 -8.19 18.38 -25.33
C TRP A 549 -7.33 19.50 -25.90
N ARG A 550 -7.95 20.35 -26.71
CA ARG A 550 -7.30 21.54 -27.27
C ARG A 550 -8.25 22.73 -27.22
N GLU A 551 -7.74 23.90 -26.86
CA GLU A 551 -8.43 25.20 -26.93
C GLU A 551 -7.52 26.30 -27.46
N GLY A 552 -8.09 27.38 -27.97
CA GLY A 552 -7.35 28.59 -28.32
C GLY A 552 -7.11 29.45 -27.09
N VAL A 553 -5.93 30.07 -26.97
CA VAL A 553 -5.58 30.99 -25.88
C VAL A 553 -4.94 32.28 -26.41
N ASN A 554 -4.95 33.33 -25.61
CA ASN A 554 -4.24 34.58 -25.93
C ASN A 554 -2.77 34.55 -25.48
N SER A 555 -2.03 35.64 -25.68
CA SER A 555 -0.64 35.79 -25.23
C SER A 555 -0.44 35.72 -23.71
N ASN A 556 -1.51 35.87 -22.92
CA ASN A 556 -1.51 35.63 -21.48
C ASN A 556 -1.85 34.16 -21.13
N LEU A 557 -1.85 33.26 -22.12
CA LEU A 557 -2.16 31.84 -21.96
C LEU A 557 -3.55 31.58 -21.34
N ILE A 558 -4.50 32.51 -21.52
CA ILE A 558 -5.86 32.41 -21.00
C ILE A 558 -6.83 32.24 -22.17
N SER A 559 -7.82 31.35 -22.00
CA SER A 559 -8.90 31.17 -22.97
C SER A 559 -9.66 32.49 -23.18
N PRO A 560 -10.01 32.87 -24.43
CA PRO A 560 -10.81 34.07 -24.69
C PRO A 560 -12.15 34.02 -23.94
N SER A 561 -12.64 35.17 -23.47
CA SER A 561 -13.93 35.24 -22.78
C SER A 561 -15.11 34.83 -23.69
N ASN A 562 -14.98 35.06 -25.01
CA ASN A 562 -15.95 34.69 -26.03
C ASN A 562 -15.23 33.91 -27.15
N PRO A 563 -14.95 32.60 -26.96
CA PRO A 563 -14.19 31.82 -27.93
C PRO A 563 -15.02 31.57 -29.19
N THR A 564 -14.39 31.70 -30.36
CA THR A 564 -14.96 31.21 -31.63
C THR A 564 -15.12 29.69 -31.60
N GLU A 565 -15.90 29.12 -32.52
CA GLU A 565 -16.07 27.66 -32.66
C GLU A 565 -14.73 26.91 -32.71
N ARG A 566 -13.69 27.52 -33.28
CA ARG A 566 -12.35 26.93 -33.40
C ARG A 566 -11.53 27.00 -32.12
N GLU A 567 -11.77 28.00 -31.29
CA GLU A 567 -11.04 28.26 -30.04
C GLU A 567 -11.67 27.54 -28.85
N GLN A 568 -12.89 27.02 -28.99
CA GLN A 568 -13.56 26.25 -27.96
C GLN A 568 -12.79 24.98 -27.58
N LEU A 569 -12.81 24.67 -26.29
CA LEU A 569 -12.21 23.45 -25.74
C LEU A 569 -12.84 22.22 -26.37
N THR A 570 -12.05 21.52 -27.19
CA THR A 570 -12.51 20.40 -28.00
C THR A 570 -11.64 19.16 -27.74
N LYS A 571 -12.29 18.00 -27.59
CA LYS A 571 -11.59 16.72 -27.46
C LYS A 571 -10.99 16.32 -28.80
N ILE A 572 -9.70 16.03 -28.83
CA ILE A 572 -8.99 15.63 -30.05
C ILE A 572 -8.72 14.12 -30.04
N LYS A 573 -8.73 13.53 -31.23
CA LYS A 573 -8.31 12.14 -31.48
C LYS A 573 -6.89 12.16 -32.04
N PRO A 574 -6.11 11.08 -31.88
CA PRO A 574 -4.78 11.04 -32.48
C PRO A 574 -4.92 11.17 -33.99
N ASP A 575 -4.09 12.02 -34.59
CA ASP A 575 -4.16 12.25 -36.03
C ASP A 575 -3.73 10.97 -36.78
N SER A 576 -4.64 10.43 -37.60
CA SER A 576 -4.29 9.44 -38.62
C SER A 576 -3.37 10.07 -39.66
N VAL A 577 -2.65 9.26 -40.43
CA VAL A 577 -1.85 9.72 -41.59
C VAL A 577 -2.71 10.67 -42.44
N ASN A 578 -2.19 11.89 -42.71
CA ASN A 578 -2.83 13.00 -43.46
C ASN A 578 -3.82 13.94 -42.73
N LYS A 579 -3.86 13.98 -41.39
CA LYS A 579 -4.59 15.02 -40.64
C LYS A 579 -3.65 16.04 -39.99
N TYR A 580 -4.06 17.31 -39.95
CA TYR A 580 -3.28 18.41 -39.38
C TYR A 580 -4.17 19.49 -38.75
N TRP A 581 -3.55 20.31 -37.89
CA TRP A 581 -4.09 21.55 -37.36
C TRP A 581 -3.18 22.72 -37.75
N SER A 582 -3.71 23.74 -38.43
CA SER A 582 -2.89 24.82 -39.01
C SER A 582 -3.41 26.23 -38.74
N TRP A 583 -4.31 26.39 -37.77
CA TRP A 583 -4.81 27.72 -37.44
C TRP A 583 -3.72 28.47 -36.68
N GLU A 584 -3.36 29.65 -37.19
CA GLU A 584 -2.39 30.54 -36.57
C GLU A 584 -2.87 30.99 -35.18
N GLY A 585 -1.94 31.11 -34.23
CA GLY A 585 -2.22 31.55 -32.86
C GLY A 585 -1.64 30.63 -31.78
N PHE A 586 -1.95 30.96 -30.52
CA PHE A 586 -1.57 30.16 -29.36
C PHE A 586 -2.64 29.11 -29.05
N TRP A 587 -2.20 27.87 -28.90
CA TRP A 587 -3.07 26.72 -28.64
C TRP A 587 -2.65 26.04 -27.36
N HIS A 588 -3.61 25.76 -26.49
CA HIS A 588 -3.41 25.04 -25.25
C HIS A 588 -3.92 23.60 -25.41
N TYR A 589 -3.04 22.65 -25.12
CA TYR A 589 -3.31 21.22 -25.14
C TYR A 589 -3.29 20.65 -23.73
N ILE A 590 -4.30 19.87 -23.40
CA ILE A 590 -4.47 19.25 -22.08
C ILE A 590 -4.49 17.74 -22.27
N THR A 591 -3.46 17.07 -21.78
CA THR A 591 -3.36 15.61 -21.81
C THR A 591 -3.77 15.05 -20.46
N LYS A 592 -4.92 14.37 -20.40
CA LYS A 592 -5.37 13.69 -19.19
C LYS A 592 -4.84 12.26 -19.16
N THR A 593 -4.39 11.85 -17.99
CA THR A 593 -3.88 10.51 -17.70
C THR A 593 -4.89 9.68 -16.93
N ASN A 594 -4.62 8.38 -16.79
CA ASN A 594 -5.53 7.45 -16.11
C ASN A 594 -5.62 7.69 -14.58
N ASP A 595 -4.63 8.38 -14.02
CA ASP A 595 -4.60 8.85 -12.62
C ASP A 595 -5.30 10.22 -12.43
N ASN A 596 -6.06 10.68 -13.43
CA ASN A 596 -6.78 11.96 -13.47
C ASN A 596 -5.90 13.22 -13.37
N LEU A 597 -4.59 13.08 -13.57
CA LEU A 597 -3.70 14.24 -13.72
C LEU A 597 -3.83 14.82 -15.12
N ALA A 598 -3.43 16.09 -15.25
CA ALA A 598 -3.34 16.76 -16.52
C ALA A 598 -1.94 17.31 -16.75
N TYR A 599 -1.45 17.14 -17.97
CA TYR A 599 -0.20 17.70 -18.43
C TYR A 599 -0.49 18.67 -19.57
N GLU A 600 -0.03 19.91 -19.38
CA GLU A 600 -0.37 21.05 -20.23
C GLU A 600 0.77 21.37 -21.20
N LYS A 601 0.42 21.60 -22.46
CA LYS A 601 1.34 22.08 -23.49
C LYS A 601 0.75 23.27 -24.22
N TYR A 602 1.60 24.23 -24.57
CA TYR A 602 1.24 25.39 -25.35
C TYR A 602 1.98 25.34 -26.68
N VAL A 603 1.27 25.53 -27.78
CA VAL A 603 1.82 25.49 -29.14
C VAL A 603 1.48 26.78 -29.86
N LEU A 604 2.49 27.52 -30.29
CA LEU A 604 2.32 28.66 -31.17
C LEU A 604 2.48 28.23 -32.63
N ILE A 605 1.40 28.36 -33.39
CA ILE A 605 1.36 28.05 -34.83
C ILE A 605 1.44 29.35 -35.62
N GLY A 606 2.27 29.37 -36.67
CA GLY A 606 2.36 30.49 -37.62
C GLY A 606 3.45 31.51 -37.30
N ALA A 607 4.37 31.20 -36.37
CA ALA A 607 5.53 32.04 -36.13
C ALA A 607 6.36 32.19 -37.42
N LYS A 608 6.53 33.42 -37.90
CA LYS A 608 7.26 33.69 -39.14
C LYS A 608 8.75 33.36 -38.97
N TYR A 609 9.30 32.68 -39.96
CA TYR A 609 10.72 32.36 -40.03
C TYR A 609 11.49 33.59 -40.54
N GLN A 610 12.09 34.36 -39.63
CA GLN A 610 13.04 35.43 -39.96
C GLN A 610 14.44 34.96 -39.57
N ASP A 611 15.09 34.23 -40.47
CA ASP A 611 16.43 33.62 -40.34
C ASP A 611 16.58 32.48 -39.30
N LYS A 612 15.86 32.51 -38.17
CA LYS A 612 15.72 31.42 -37.17
C LYS A 612 14.30 31.33 -36.60
N TYR A 613 13.92 30.17 -36.08
CA TYR A 613 12.68 30.05 -35.30
C TYR A 613 12.85 30.77 -33.95
N PRO A 614 11.94 31.69 -33.59
CA PRO A 614 11.92 32.25 -32.24
C PRO A 614 11.55 31.16 -31.21
N ARG A 615 12.03 31.28 -29.97
CA ARG A 615 11.59 30.39 -28.89
C ARG A 615 10.23 30.85 -28.35
N PHE A 616 9.51 29.95 -27.69
CA PHE A 616 8.16 30.23 -27.20
C PHE A 616 8.12 31.43 -26.26
N LEU A 617 9.04 31.49 -25.31
CA LEU A 617 9.17 32.59 -24.35
C LEU A 617 9.59 33.92 -25.01
N ASP A 618 10.34 33.88 -26.10
CA ASP A 618 10.77 35.10 -26.81
C ASP A 618 9.56 35.81 -27.47
N ILE A 619 8.48 35.09 -27.74
CA ILE A 619 7.28 35.59 -28.45
C ILE A 619 6.15 35.95 -27.47
N LEU A 620 6.09 35.27 -26.33
CA LEU A 620 5.03 35.47 -25.34
C LEU A 620 4.96 36.93 -24.86
N GLY A 621 6.11 37.62 -24.84
CA GLY A 621 6.25 39.02 -24.48
C GLY A 621 6.61 39.21 -22.99
N ASN A 622 6.66 40.48 -22.56
CA ASN A 622 7.14 40.91 -21.24
C ASN A 622 6.09 40.73 -20.11
N ASN A 623 5.17 39.78 -20.25
CA ASN A 623 3.99 39.61 -19.40
C ASN A 623 4.21 38.69 -18.19
N ASN A 624 5.45 38.23 -17.94
CA ASN A 624 5.89 37.51 -16.74
C ASN A 624 5.07 36.25 -16.37
N ILE A 625 4.18 35.79 -17.26
CA ILE A 625 3.19 34.74 -16.98
C ILE A 625 3.77 33.33 -17.11
N ALA A 626 4.87 33.19 -17.84
CA ALA A 626 5.66 31.96 -17.92
C ALA A 626 7.14 32.30 -18.00
N VAL A 627 7.98 31.45 -17.43
CA VAL A 627 9.45 31.55 -17.45
C VAL A 627 10.08 30.20 -17.72
N ASP A 628 11.38 30.15 -18.01
CA ASP A 628 12.12 28.88 -18.13
C ASP A 628 12.12 28.18 -16.76
N PHE A 629 11.59 26.96 -16.72
CA PHE A 629 11.46 26.18 -15.49
C PHE A 629 12.78 26.03 -14.73
N TRP A 630 13.88 25.77 -15.44
CA TRP A 630 15.19 25.52 -14.82
C TRP A 630 15.85 26.76 -14.21
N THR A 631 15.30 27.94 -14.48
CA THR A 631 15.70 29.22 -13.88
C THR A 631 14.85 29.62 -12.67
N THR A 632 13.93 28.74 -12.23
CA THR A 632 13.08 28.97 -11.05
C THR A 632 13.59 28.21 -9.83
N ILE A 633 13.13 28.60 -8.64
CA ILE A 633 13.38 27.85 -7.40
C ILE A 633 12.89 26.39 -7.51
N HIS A 634 11.73 26.17 -8.14
CA HIS A 634 11.15 24.85 -8.39
C HIS A 634 12.05 23.97 -9.27
N GLY A 635 12.58 24.55 -10.34
CA GLY A 635 13.55 23.89 -11.22
C GLY A 635 14.81 23.48 -10.47
N ILE A 636 15.25 24.30 -9.52
CA ILE A 636 16.41 23.95 -8.70
C ILE A 636 16.09 22.85 -7.68
N HIS A 637 14.94 22.88 -7.02
CA HIS A 637 14.53 21.78 -6.13
C HIS A 637 14.53 20.44 -6.87
N LEU A 638 13.95 20.41 -8.08
CA LEU A 638 13.99 19.20 -8.90
C LEU A 638 15.42 18.84 -9.32
N LYS A 639 16.22 19.81 -9.78
CA LYS A 639 17.63 19.59 -10.16
C LYS A 639 18.41 18.93 -9.03
N ASN A 640 18.30 19.46 -7.81
CA ASN A 640 18.99 18.92 -6.64
C ASN A 640 18.50 17.49 -6.35
N TYR A 641 17.18 17.25 -6.41
CA TYR A 641 16.65 15.90 -6.29
C TYR A 641 17.22 14.93 -7.33
N LEU A 642 17.34 15.36 -8.59
CA LEU A 642 17.91 14.55 -9.67
C LEU A 642 19.41 14.25 -9.47
N ILE A 643 20.18 15.22 -8.98
CA ILE A 643 21.61 15.05 -8.70
C ILE A 643 21.80 14.14 -7.48
N ASP A 644 21.15 14.47 -6.37
CA ASP A 644 21.44 13.87 -5.07
C ASP A 644 20.82 12.48 -4.92
N TYR A 645 19.64 12.25 -5.50
CA TYR A 645 18.89 11.00 -5.34
C TYR A 645 18.82 10.16 -6.62
N LYS A 646 18.71 10.79 -7.80
CA LYS A 646 18.74 10.05 -9.08
C LYS A 646 20.15 9.89 -9.65
N LYS A 647 21.15 10.55 -9.05
CA LYS A 647 22.57 10.47 -9.47
C LYS A 647 22.77 10.86 -10.94
N LEU A 648 21.99 11.83 -11.42
CA LEU A 648 22.12 12.39 -12.75
C LEU A 648 23.13 13.54 -12.74
N ASP A 649 24.01 13.58 -13.73
CA ASP A 649 24.85 14.74 -13.99
C ASP A 649 24.09 15.80 -14.80
N LEU A 650 24.61 17.02 -14.83
CA LEU A 650 23.99 18.16 -15.53
C LEU A 650 23.83 17.91 -17.04
N THR A 651 24.68 17.10 -17.66
CA THR A 651 24.61 16.80 -19.10
C THR A 651 23.43 15.89 -19.42
N LYS A 652 23.08 14.98 -18.51
CA LYS A 652 21.87 14.15 -18.60
C LYS A 652 20.63 14.97 -18.31
N ILE A 653 20.66 15.81 -17.27
CA ILE A 653 19.52 16.67 -16.91
C ILE A 653 19.16 17.62 -18.05
N SER A 654 20.15 18.24 -18.71
CA SER A 654 19.92 19.17 -19.83
C SER A 654 19.31 18.53 -21.08
N LYS A 655 19.27 17.19 -21.17
CA LYS A 655 18.69 16.44 -22.29
C LYS A 655 17.30 15.90 -22.01
N LEU A 656 16.77 16.09 -20.79
CA LEU A 656 15.45 15.62 -20.43
C LEU A 656 14.39 16.42 -21.22
N ASN A 657 13.45 15.72 -21.83
CA ASN A 657 12.27 16.34 -22.43
C ASN A 657 11.20 16.65 -21.37
N PHE A 658 10.14 17.34 -21.77
CA PHE A 658 9.04 17.72 -20.88
C PHE A 658 8.43 16.51 -20.14
N GLU A 659 8.12 15.42 -20.84
CA GLU A 659 7.50 14.23 -20.23
C GLU A 659 8.39 13.60 -19.16
N GLN A 660 9.70 13.54 -19.40
CA GLN A 660 10.67 13.04 -18.43
C GLN A 660 10.76 13.96 -17.20
N VAL A 661 10.83 15.28 -17.41
CA VAL A 661 10.86 16.26 -16.32
C VAL A 661 9.56 16.19 -15.50
N ALA A 662 8.40 16.09 -16.15
CA ALA A 662 7.11 15.95 -15.48
C ALA A 662 7.00 14.63 -14.70
N SER A 663 7.51 13.52 -15.25
CA SER A 663 7.56 12.22 -14.56
C SER A 663 8.46 12.30 -13.31
N TYR A 664 9.59 12.99 -13.40
CA TYR A 664 10.47 13.23 -12.27
C TYR A 664 9.91 14.17 -11.23
N TRP A 665 9.20 15.20 -11.67
CA TRP A 665 8.49 16.11 -10.78
C TRP A 665 7.47 15.36 -9.93
N LYS A 666 6.70 14.45 -10.53
CA LYS A 666 5.77 13.58 -9.82
C LYS A 666 6.47 12.68 -8.78
N GLU A 667 7.62 12.09 -9.10
CA GLU A 667 8.40 11.31 -8.13
C GLU A 667 8.97 12.16 -7.00
N TYR A 668 9.58 13.30 -7.34
CA TYR A 668 10.14 14.27 -6.39
C TYR A 668 9.09 14.69 -5.36
N THR A 669 7.95 15.19 -5.84
CA THR A 669 6.87 15.67 -4.97
C THR A 669 6.32 14.56 -4.07
N SER A 670 6.14 13.35 -4.61
CA SER A 670 5.73 12.15 -3.86
C SER A 670 6.73 11.78 -2.76
N ASP A 671 8.03 11.68 -3.08
CA ASP A 671 9.05 11.19 -2.16
C ASP A 671 9.29 12.15 -0.99
N ILE A 672 9.24 13.47 -1.24
CA ILE A 672 9.37 14.51 -0.20
C ILE A 672 8.19 14.47 0.76
N ILE A 673 6.95 14.48 0.26
CA ILE A 673 5.76 14.50 1.13
C ILE A 673 5.59 13.17 1.87
N ALA A 674 5.95 12.05 1.24
CA ALA A 674 6.01 10.75 1.91
C ALA A 674 7.12 10.64 2.95
N GLN A 675 7.97 11.68 3.13
CA GLN A 675 9.14 11.71 4.01
C GLN A 675 10.09 10.54 3.78
N ARG A 676 10.14 10.03 2.54
CA ARG A 676 11.11 9.00 2.14
C ARG A 676 12.49 9.61 1.97
N ILE A 677 12.51 10.88 1.61
CA ILE A 677 13.69 11.71 1.49
C ILE A 677 13.49 12.90 2.42
N PRO A 678 14.40 13.12 3.39
CA PRO A 678 14.33 14.32 4.21
C PRO A 678 14.61 15.55 3.32
N PRO A 679 13.96 16.70 3.58
CA PRO A 679 14.36 17.95 2.97
C PRO A 679 15.82 18.25 3.34
N ASP A 680 16.53 18.95 2.46
CA ASP A 680 17.91 19.37 2.71
C ASP A 680 17.94 20.25 3.98
N PRO A 681 18.71 19.89 5.02
CA PRO A 681 18.82 20.71 6.22
C PRO A 681 19.53 22.05 5.99
N ASN A 682 20.26 22.20 4.88
CA ASN A 682 20.94 23.45 4.50
C ASN A 682 20.58 23.80 3.05
N PRO A 683 19.32 24.17 2.78
CA PRO A 683 18.89 24.48 1.43
C PRO A 683 19.76 25.61 0.88
N ALA A 684 20.23 25.44 -0.35
CA ALA A 684 21.11 26.41 -0.98
C ALA A 684 20.43 27.80 -1.05
N ASP A 685 21.17 28.83 -0.65
CA ASP A 685 20.71 30.21 -0.66
C ASP A 685 20.82 30.74 -2.08
N PHE A 686 19.69 30.79 -2.79
CA PHE A 686 19.62 31.29 -4.16
C PHE A 686 19.24 32.76 -4.15
N VAL A 687 19.95 33.52 -4.98
CA VAL A 687 19.68 34.92 -5.20
C VAL A 687 18.80 35.07 -6.43
N ASP A 688 17.56 35.50 -6.21
CA ASP A 688 16.66 35.88 -7.30
C ASP A 688 17.06 37.25 -7.85
N ILE A 689 17.46 37.26 -9.13
CA ILE A 689 17.86 38.49 -9.82
C ILE A 689 16.70 39.18 -10.52
N SER A 690 15.49 38.59 -10.48
CA SER A 690 14.30 39.05 -11.17
C SER A 690 13.99 40.53 -10.89
N GLY A 691 13.60 41.25 -11.94
CA GLY A 691 13.15 42.63 -11.88
C GLY A 691 13.86 43.53 -12.87
N ASN A 692 13.72 44.84 -12.70
CA ASN A 692 14.27 45.83 -13.62
C ASN A 692 15.50 46.54 -13.02
N PHE A 693 16.51 46.79 -13.86
CA PHE A 693 17.67 47.61 -13.52
C PHE A 693 17.69 48.90 -14.35
N PRO A 694 18.21 50.02 -13.81
CA PRO A 694 18.25 51.30 -14.52
C PRO A 694 19.05 51.20 -15.81
N ALA A 695 18.70 51.99 -16.83
CA ALA A 695 19.45 52.02 -18.08
C ALA A 695 20.96 52.24 -17.86
N ILE A 696 21.77 51.48 -18.59
CA ILE A 696 23.22 51.65 -18.64
C ILE A 696 23.50 52.83 -19.57
N LYS A 697 23.84 53.98 -18.98
CA LYS A 697 24.05 55.23 -19.70
C LYS A 697 25.51 55.42 -20.07
N MET A 698 25.77 55.86 -21.28
CA MET A 698 27.12 56.06 -21.79
C MET A 698 27.16 57.06 -22.95
N ASN A 699 28.38 57.44 -23.34
CA ASN A 699 28.69 58.24 -24.52
C ASN A 699 29.92 57.63 -25.21
N GLU A 700 29.70 56.59 -26.02
CA GLU A 700 30.78 55.79 -26.60
C GLU A 700 30.62 55.62 -28.10
N ILE A 701 31.75 55.56 -28.80
CA ILE A 701 31.82 55.42 -30.26
C ILE A 701 32.45 54.08 -30.71
N ASP A 702 32.90 53.26 -29.76
CA ASP A 702 33.50 51.95 -30.01
C ASP A 702 32.63 50.84 -29.42
N VAL A 703 32.18 49.93 -30.27
CA VAL A 703 31.34 48.78 -29.91
C VAL A 703 32.00 47.89 -28.84
N ASN A 704 33.32 47.74 -28.86
CA ASN A 704 34.03 46.92 -27.87
C ASN A 704 34.09 47.61 -26.50
N LYS A 705 34.13 48.95 -26.49
CA LYS A 705 34.07 49.74 -25.26
C LYS A 705 32.67 49.71 -24.66
N ILE A 706 31.62 49.85 -25.49
CA ILE A 706 30.22 49.62 -25.07
C ILE A 706 30.08 48.22 -24.44
N ARG A 707 30.54 47.17 -25.13
CA ARG A 707 30.50 45.79 -24.62
C ARG A 707 31.18 45.67 -23.25
N SER A 708 32.37 46.23 -23.11
CA SER A 708 33.14 46.17 -21.86
C SER A 708 32.39 46.85 -20.71
N LEU A 709 31.78 48.01 -20.95
CA LEU A 709 30.98 48.74 -19.95
C LEU A 709 29.71 47.97 -19.56
N VAL A 710 29.00 47.39 -20.53
CA VAL A 710 27.78 46.60 -20.29
C VAL A 710 28.09 45.37 -19.45
N LEU A 711 29.14 44.61 -19.81
CA LEU A 711 29.53 43.42 -19.05
C LEU A 711 30.04 43.77 -17.65
N ALA A 712 30.77 44.88 -17.50
CA ALA A 712 31.22 45.36 -16.20
C ALA A 712 30.04 45.80 -15.30
N TYR A 713 29.06 46.50 -15.87
CA TYR A 713 27.83 46.84 -15.16
C TYR A 713 27.08 45.59 -14.71
N ALA A 714 26.86 44.63 -15.62
CA ALA A 714 26.17 43.38 -15.30
C ALA A 714 26.88 42.60 -14.18
N GLN A 715 28.21 42.49 -14.24
CA GLN A 715 28.99 41.85 -13.18
C GLN A 715 28.88 42.59 -11.85
N ASN A 716 28.92 43.93 -11.84
CA ASN A 716 28.74 44.71 -10.62
C ASN A 716 27.32 44.57 -10.05
N TYR A 717 26.29 44.64 -10.89
CA TYR A 717 24.90 44.44 -10.51
C TYR A 717 24.68 43.06 -9.88
N ILE A 718 25.23 42.01 -10.49
CA ILE A 718 25.16 40.67 -9.95
C ILE A 718 25.99 40.55 -8.67
N ASN A 719 27.20 41.08 -8.60
CA ASN A 719 28.06 40.99 -7.41
C ASN A 719 27.47 41.68 -6.18
N GLN A 720 26.67 42.73 -6.36
CA GLN A 720 25.93 43.37 -5.27
C GLN A 720 24.89 42.44 -4.63
N LYS A 721 24.35 41.49 -5.42
CA LYS A 721 23.36 40.52 -4.94
C LYS A 721 24.00 39.17 -4.56
N ALA A 722 24.95 38.69 -5.35
CA ALA A 722 25.61 37.39 -5.23
C ALA A 722 27.10 37.50 -5.63
N SER A 723 27.98 37.80 -4.69
CA SER A 723 29.41 38.06 -4.91
C SER A 723 30.22 36.88 -5.49
N GLY A 724 29.66 35.67 -5.48
CA GLY A 724 30.29 34.46 -6.04
C GLY A 724 29.93 34.14 -7.50
N ALA A 725 28.99 34.87 -8.10
CA ALA A 725 28.45 34.55 -9.42
C ALA A 725 29.36 34.97 -10.58
N LYS A 726 29.46 34.08 -11.57
CA LYS A 726 30.40 34.21 -12.69
C LYS A 726 29.67 34.30 -14.03
N LEU A 727 30.00 35.33 -14.81
CA LEU A 727 29.55 35.47 -16.19
C LEU A 727 29.96 34.24 -17.01
N GLY A 728 29.03 33.72 -17.81
CA GLY A 728 29.21 32.52 -18.63
C GLY A 728 29.04 31.20 -17.88
N ILE A 729 28.98 31.21 -16.55
CA ILE A 729 28.71 30.02 -15.71
C ILE A 729 27.31 30.12 -15.09
N ASP A 730 27.05 31.20 -14.36
CA ASP A 730 25.81 31.39 -13.60
C ASP A 730 24.79 32.28 -14.33
N TYR A 731 25.27 33.16 -15.22
CA TYR A 731 24.43 34.08 -16.00
C TYR A 731 25.11 34.49 -17.32
N TYR A 732 24.34 35.08 -18.23
CA TYR A 732 24.80 35.73 -19.46
C TYR A 732 24.03 37.03 -19.71
N VAL A 733 24.56 37.89 -20.58
CA VAL A 733 23.91 39.15 -20.98
C VAL A 733 23.52 39.04 -22.44
N VAL A 734 22.22 39.13 -22.73
CA VAL A 734 21.68 39.02 -24.08
C VAL A 734 20.91 40.28 -24.47
N THR A 735 20.78 40.52 -25.77
CA THR A 735 19.77 41.44 -26.28
C THR A 735 18.37 40.84 -26.10
N LYS A 736 17.33 41.63 -26.31
CA LYS A 736 15.93 41.17 -26.30
C LYS A 736 15.68 40.03 -27.31
N GLU A 737 16.41 40.00 -28.41
CA GLU A 737 16.37 38.94 -29.43
C GLU A 737 17.16 37.68 -29.03
N GLY A 738 17.73 37.65 -27.82
CA GLY A 738 18.47 36.50 -27.29
C GLY A 738 19.90 36.38 -27.76
N ILE A 739 20.48 37.41 -28.38
CA ILE A 739 21.88 37.39 -28.85
C ILE A 739 22.82 37.67 -27.68
N ASP A 740 23.72 36.73 -27.37
CA ASP A 740 24.69 36.89 -26.27
C ASP A 740 25.77 37.91 -26.62
N ILE A 741 25.76 39.02 -25.89
CA ILE A 741 26.69 40.15 -26.05
C ILE A 741 28.12 39.74 -25.66
N SER A 742 28.25 38.72 -24.81
CA SER A 742 29.55 38.18 -24.39
C SER A 742 30.26 37.44 -25.51
N SER A 743 29.55 36.94 -26.51
CA SER A 743 30.13 36.22 -27.65
C SER A 743 30.00 36.97 -28.97
N ASN A 744 29.06 37.92 -29.09
CA ASN A 744 28.84 38.69 -30.30
C ASN A 744 28.67 40.20 -30.02
N ALA A 745 29.75 40.97 -30.22
CA ALA A 745 29.74 42.42 -30.04
C ALA A 745 28.92 43.15 -31.12
N ASP A 746 28.70 42.55 -32.29
CA ASP A 746 28.00 43.20 -33.40
C ASP A 746 26.53 43.49 -33.06
N ALA A 747 25.96 42.76 -32.10
CA ALA A 747 24.62 43.02 -31.56
C ALA A 747 24.48 44.44 -30.98
N LEU A 748 25.58 45.10 -30.62
CA LEU A 748 25.60 46.45 -30.05
C LEU A 748 25.81 47.56 -31.10
N LYS A 749 26.06 47.23 -32.37
CA LYS A 749 26.23 48.22 -33.46
C LYS A 749 25.10 49.26 -33.55
N PRO A 750 23.81 48.93 -33.32
CA PRO A 750 22.73 49.91 -33.33
C PRO A 750 22.92 51.10 -32.37
N LEU A 751 23.78 50.96 -31.36
CA LEU A 751 24.07 52.02 -30.39
C LEU A 751 25.06 53.08 -30.90
N LEU A 752 25.79 52.84 -32.00
CA LEU A 752 26.88 53.73 -32.45
C LEU A 752 26.40 55.00 -33.17
N ASP A 753 25.18 55.00 -33.73
CA ASP A 753 24.65 56.12 -34.52
C ASP A 753 24.02 57.23 -33.63
N ASN A 754 24.69 57.62 -32.54
CA ASN A 754 24.14 58.52 -31.50
C ASN A 754 24.37 60.03 -31.75
N LEU A 755 24.76 60.43 -32.98
CA LEU A 755 25.24 61.78 -33.28
C LEU A 755 24.17 62.86 -33.22
N THR A 756 22.91 62.52 -33.52
CA THR A 756 21.77 63.46 -33.56
C THR A 756 20.78 63.21 -32.42
N GLU A 757 20.60 61.95 -32.01
CA GLU A 757 19.64 61.54 -30.98
C GLU A 757 20.23 60.36 -30.18
N PRO A 758 19.85 60.21 -28.89
CA PRO A 758 20.24 59.05 -28.11
C PRO A 758 19.80 57.74 -28.78
N LYS A 759 20.64 56.70 -28.67
CA LYS A 759 20.31 55.35 -29.13
C LYS A 759 20.09 54.44 -27.94
N TYR A 760 19.12 53.53 -28.09
CA TYR A 760 18.72 52.61 -27.04
C TYR A 760 18.77 51.17 -27.53
N LEU A 761 19.04 50.25 -26.61
CA LEU A 761 18.98 48.81 -26.84
C LEU A 761 18.54 48.08 -25.58
N ASP A 762 17.43 47.34 -25.66
CA ASP A 762 16.95 46.48 -24.58
C ASP A 762 17.90 45.29 -24.36
N ILE A 763 18.22 45.02 -23.10
CA ILE A 763 19.09 43.90 -22.71
C ILE A 763 18.52 43.16 -21.50
N ILE A 764 18.92 41.89 -21.37
CA ILE A 764 18.49 41.00 -20.30
C ILE A 764 19.72 40.34 -19.70
N ILE A 765 19.88 40.45 -18.37
CA ILE A 765 20.82 39.64 -17.60
C ILE A 765 20.07 38.38 -17.19
N LYS A 766 20.38 37.27 -17.85
CA LYS A 766 19.64 36.01 -17.71
C LYS A 766 20.47 34.97 -16.99
N THR A 767 19.87 34.32 -16.00
CA THR A 767 20.53 33.20 -15.32
C THR A 767 20.69 32.03 -16.27
N LYS A 768 21.82 31.33 -16.14
CA LYS A 768 22.02 30.08 -16.87
C LYS A 768 21.19 28.97 -16.26
N GLN A 769 20.71 28.08 -17.13
CA GLN A 769 20.15 26.81 -16.70
C GLN A 769 21.12 26.11 -15.75
N PHE A 770 20.60 25.65 -14.62
CA PHE A 770 21.33 24.92 -13.58
C PHE A 770 22.34 25.72 -12.75
N SER A 771 22.35 27.06 -12.83
CA SER A 771 23.08 27.92 -11.87
C SER A 771 22.89 27.42 -10.43
N SER A 772 23.97 27.39 -9.65
CA SER A 772 23.93 26.91 -8.27
C SER A 772 23.61 28.01 -7.26
N ILE A 773 23.53 29.26 -7.70
CA ILE A 773 23.42 30.44 -6.81
C ILE A 773 22.49 31.53 -7.33
N LEU A 774 22.09 31.52 -8.61
CA LEU A 774 21.19 32.52 -9.18
C LEU A 774 19.92 31.88 -9.76
N ILE A 775 18.79 32.59 -9.63
CA ILE A 775 17.52 32.32 -10.33
C ILE A 775 16.96 33.60 -10.96
N GLY A 776 16.05 33.45 -11.91
CA GLY A 776 15.35 34.59 -12.53
C GLY A 776 16.10 35.30 -13.65
N GLU A 777 15.62 36.48 -14.04
CA GLU A 777 16.24 37.32 -15.06
C GLU A 777 15.97 38.80 -14.80
N ALA A 778 16.99 39.64 -15.01
CA ALA A 778 16.88 41.08 -14.82
C ALA A 778 16.80 41.79 -16.17
N ASN A 779 15.86 42.72 -16.33
CA ASN A 779 15.67 43.47 -17.57
C ASN A 779 16.16 44.90 -17.43
N GLY A 780 16.68 45.47 -18.51
CA GLY A 780 17.06 46.86 -18.58
C GLY A 780 17.36 47.28 -20.00
N SER A 781 17.94 48.46 -20.16
CA SER A 781 18.31 48.99 -21.46
C SER A 781 19.71 49.61 -21.41
N ILE A 782 20.29 49.81 -22.58
CA ILE A 782 21.50 50.61 -22.78
C ILE A 782 21.05 51.91 -23.42
N LYS A 783 21.56 53.04 -22.94
CA LYS A 783 21.40 54.35 -23.58
C LYS A 783 22.77 54.90 -23.95
N ASN A 784 22.99 55.13 -25.23
CA ASN A 784 24.16 55.83 -25.73
C ASN A 784 23.78 57.23 -26.20
N SER A 785 24.24 58.27 -25.50
CA SER A 785 23.86 59.67 -25.72
C SER A 785 25.09 60.57 -25.76
N ARG A 786 25.19 61.43 -26.78
CA ARG A 786 26.26 62.43 -26.88
C ARG A 786 26.23 63.47 -25.75
N ASN A 787 25.06 63.67 -25.14
CA ASN A 787 24.85 64.63 -24.06
C ASN A 787 25.13 64.04 -22.67
N TYR A 788 25.32 62.73 -22.56
CA TYR A 788 25.66 62.09 -21.31
C TYR A 788 27.14 62.35 -20.97
N ASP A 789 27.36 62.79 -19.73
CA ASP A 789 28.68 63.08 -19.18
C ASP A 789 28.85 62.29 -17.87
N PRO A 790 29.66 61.20 -17.87
CA PRO A 790 29.84 60.35 -16.70
C PRO A 790 30.49 61.08 -15.50
N GLU A 791 31.13 62.24 -15.71
CA GLU A 791 31.71 63.02 -14.61
C GLU A 791 30.70 63.96 -13.95
N LYS A 792 29.58 64.28 -14.62
CA LYS A 792 28.56 65.22 -14.12
C LYS A 792 27.26 64.56 -13.66
N VAL A 793 27.03 63.30 -14.04
CA VAL A 793 25.82 62.55 -13.69
C VAL A 793 25.63 62.41 -12.18
N LYS A 794 24.38 62.49 -11.71
CA LYS A 794 24.00 62.23 -10.32
C LYS A 794 23.62 60.76 -10.14
N ASP A 795 24.45 60.02 -9.42
CA ASP A 795 24.21 58.60 -9.12
C ASP A 795 23.32 58.45 -7.87
N LEU A 796 22.06 58.08 -8.08
CA LEU A 796 21.07 57.89 -7.01
C LEU A 796 21.46 56.77 -6.03
N SER A 797 22.31 55.82 -6.41
CA SER A 797 22.75 54.73 -5.53
C SER A 797 23.64 55.21 -4.37
N LYS A 798 24.16 56.46 -4.47
CA LYS A 798 24.93 57.11 -3.40
C LYS A 798 24.05 57.67 -2.28
N ILE A 799 22.74 57.73 -2.49
CA ILE A 799 21.77 58.18 -1.48
C ILE A 799 21.37 56.97 -0.63
N LYS A 800 21.37 57.12 0.70
CA LYS A 800 20.87 56.09 1.62
C LYS A 800 19.67 56.62 2.39
N PHE A 801 18.49 56.26 1.94
CA PHE A 801 17.24 56.56 2.63
C PHE A 801 17.06 55.66 3.86
N ASN A 802 16.57 56.23 4.96
CA ASN A 802 16.24 55.45 6.15
C ASN A 802 14.93 54.67 5.94
N ASN A 803 14.89 53.41 6.38
CA ASN A 803 13.64 52.65 6.47
C ASN A 803 12.70 53.32 7.49
N GLN A 804 11.41 53.33 7.20
CA GLN A 804 10.41 54.01 8.04
C GLN A 804 9.36 53.02 8.54
N LYS A 805 8.95 53.21 9.79
CA LYS A 805 8.01 52.33 10.48
C LYS A 805 7.00 53.19 11.25
N PHE A 806 5.77 53.26 10.73
CA PHE A 806 4.71 54.09 11.29
C PHE A 806 3.36 53.38 11.18
N ASN A 807 2.35 53.89 11.88
CA ASN A 807 0.97 53.50 11.70
C ASN A 807 0.28 54.50 10.76
N PHE A 808 -0.03 54.05 9.55
CA PHE A 808 -0.70 54.85 8.51
C PHE A 808 -2.24 54.75 8.59
N ALA A 809 -2.80 54.28 9.70
CA ALA A 809 -4.25 54.19 9.87
C ALA A 809 -4.94 55.55 9.65
N GLY A 810 -5.84 55.59 8.67
CA GLY A 810 -6.60 56.78 8.28
C GLY A 810 -5.93 57.66 7.23
N PHE A 811 -4.72 57.32 6.75
CA PHE A 811 -4.14 57.98 5.57
C PHE A 811 -4.94 57.60 4.31
N SER A 812 -5.24 58.58 3.49
CA SER A 812 -5.66 58.38 2.10
C SER A 812 -4.46 58.01 1.22
N ILE A 813 -4.73 57.40 0.06
CA ILE A 813 -3.70 57.11 -0.95
C ILE A 813 -2.95 58.39 -1.32
N GLU A 814 -3.65 59.51 -1.49
CA GLU A 814 -3.06 60.79 -1.89
C GLU A 814 -2.14 61.39 -0.80
N GLU A 815 -2.53 61.29 0.47
CA GLU A 815 -1.68 61.72 1.59
C GLU A 815 -0.39 60.87 1.66
N MET A 816 -0.50 59.56 1.41
CA MET A 816 0.65 58.66 1.36
C MET A 816 1.62 59.04 0.23
N LYS A 817 1.10 59.27 -0.98
CA LYS A 817 1.89 59.68 -2.15
C LYS A 817 2.67 60.97 -1.88
N ASN A 818 1.97 61.98 -1.37
CA ASN A 818 2.55 63.28 -1.06
C ASN A 818 3.62 63.19 0.04
N TRP A 819 3.38 62.39 1.06
CA TRP A 819 4.35 62.15 2.12
C TRP A 819 5.65 61.52 1.58
N ILE A 820 5.55 60.53 0.70
CA ILE A 820 6.71 59.88 0.08
C ILE A 820 7.49 60.86 -0.82
N ILE A 821 6.82 61.68 -1.65
CA ILE A 821 7.51 62.71 -2.45
C ILE A 821 8.30 63.64 -1.52
N LYS A 822 7.66 64.17 -0.48
CA LYS A 822 8.30 65.12 0.44
C LYS A 822 9.54 64.48 1.06
N TYR A 823 9.43 63.24 1.50
CA TYR A 823 10.53 62.46 2.08
C TYR A 823 11.71 62.33 1.10
N ILE A 824 11.44 61.97 -0.16
CA ILE A 824 12.46 61.77 -1.19
C ILE A 824 13.10 63.10 -1.61
N ASN A 825 12.31 64.15 -1.83
CA ASN A 825 12.80 65.47 -2.22
C ASN A 825 13.72 66.06 -1.14
N LEU A 826 13.41 65.85 0.14
CA LEU A 826 14.28 66.24 1.24
C LEU A 826 15.61 65.46 1.22
N GLY A 827 15.59 64.16 0.93
CA GLY A 827 16.79 63.34 0.81
C GLY A 827 17.68 63.74 -0.38
N LEU A 828 17.08 64.01 -1.54
CA LEU A 828 17.78 64.53 -2.72
C LEU A 828 18.43 65.89 -2.44
N LYS A 829 17.70 66.80 -1.80
CA LYS A 829 18.22 68.11 -1.39
C LYS A 829 19.38 68.00 -0.42
N LYS A 830 19.29 67.13 0.61
CA LYS A 830 20.39 66.88 1.56
C LYS A 830 21.63 66.29 0.88
N SER A 831 21.44 65.54 -0.20
CA SER A 831 22.53 64.92 -0.98
C SER A 831 23.10 65.85 -2.06
N GLY A 832 22.60 67.08 -2.19
CA GLY A 832 23.05 68.07 -3.17
C GLY A 832 22.52 67.83 -4.59
N TYR A 833 21.46 67.04 -4.76
CA TYR A 833 20.88 66.66 -6.07
C TYR A 833 19.62 67.50 -6.35
N THR A 834 19.71 68.83 -6.17
CA THR A 834 18.58 69.76 -6.27
C THR A 834 18.16 70.10 -7.70
N ASP A 835 18.99 69.73 -8.67
CA ASP A 835 18.81 69.94 -10.11
C ASP A 835 18.00 68.84 -10.79
N LEU A 836 17.77 67.71 -10.11
CA LEU A 836 16.96 66.60 -10.65
C LEU A 836 15.47 66.92 -10.59
N VAL A 837 14.76 66.73 -11.70
CA VAL A 837 13.33 66.98 -11.81
C VAL A 837 12.54 65.67 -11.76
N PHE A 838 11.54 65.61 -10.89
CA PHE A 838 10.66 64.45 -10.75
C PHE A 838 9.89 64.16 -12.05
N ASN A 839 9.75 62.88 -12.43
CA ASN A 839 9.17 62.39 -13.70
C ASN A 839 9.91 62.82 -14.98
N LYS A 840 11.08 63.47 -14.85
CA LYS A 840 11.96 63.80 -15.97
C LYS A 840 13.31 63.13 -15.80
N ASP A 841 13.95 63.35 -14.65
CA ASP A 841 15.29 62.84 -14.34
C ASP A 841 15.26 61.63 -13.41
N TYR A 842 14.31 61.59 -12.48
CA TYR A 842 14.07 60.44 -11.62
C TYR A 842 12.58 60.14 -11.49
N GLY A 843 12.27 58.87 -11.23
CA GLY A 843 10.93 58.39 -10.92
C GLY A 843 10.88 57.71 -9.55
N ILE A 844 9.66 57.42 -9.11
CA ILE A 844 9.38 56.71 -7.86
C ILE A 844 8.39 55.59 -8.15
N SER A 845 8.63 54.40 -7.61
CA SER A 845 7.74 53.25 -7.75
C SER A 845 7.71 52.42 -6.48
N ILE A 846 6.83 51.42 -6.45
CA ILE A 846 6.75 50.43 -5.38
C ILE A 846 7.27 49.10 -5.90
N ASN A 847 8.11 48.46 -5.11
CA ASN A 847 8.72 47.14 -5.29
C ASN A 847 9.73 47.01 -6.45
N ASP A 848 9.49 47.61 -7.62
CA ASP A 848 10.39 47.51 -8.77
C ASP A 848 10.34 48.74 -9.71
N ILE A 849 11.33 48.91 -10.59
CA ILE A 849 11.34 49.96 -11.62
C ILE A 849 10.26 49.62 -12.68
N PRO A 850 9.42 50.56 -13.12
CA PRO A 850 8.45 50.30 -14.16
C PRO A 850 9.10 50.13 -15.54
N PRO A 851 8.46 49.40 -16.47
CA PRO A 851 8.93 49.30 -17.85
C PRO A 851 8.92 50.67 -18.55
N THR A 852 9.59 50.79 -19.69
CA THR A 852 9.65 52.04 -20.46
C THR A 852 8.55 52.17 -21.51
N ASP A 853 8.12 53.40 -21.83
CA ASP A 853 7.34 53.72 -23.03
C ASP A 853 8.20 53.80 -24.30
N GLU A 854 7.57 54.12 -25.42
CA GLU A 854 8.21 54.37 -26.72
C GLU A 854 9.21 55.55 -26.67
N ASN A 855 9.04 56.47 -25.72
CA ASN A 855 9.95 57.59 -25.48
C ASN A 855 11.03 57.26 -24.44
N HIS A 856 11.13 55.99 -24.03
CA HIS A 856 12.10 55.46 -23.07
C HIS A 856 11.97 56.08 -21.67
N ASN A 857 10.79 56.61 -21.33
CA ASN A 857 10.45 56.99 -19.97
C ASN A 857 9.87 55.79 -19.24
N ASN A 858 10.29 55.53 -18.01
CA ASN A 858 9.70 54.44 -17.22
C ASN A 858 8.25 54.81 -16.84
N VAL A 859 7.27 54.06 -17.39
CA VAL A 859 5.83 54.28 -17.18
C VAL A 859 5.05 53.01 -16.77
N PRO A 860 4.02 53.18 -15.93
CA PRO A 860 3.70 54.39 -15.18
C PRO A 860 4.66 54.52 -13.98
N GLY A 861 5.62 55.45 -14.06
CA GLY A 861 6.32 55.94 -12.89
C GLY A 861 5.39 56.80 -12.04
N TYR A 862 5.43 56.60 -10.72
CA TYR A 862 4.68 57.28 -9.63
C TYR A 862 3.47 56.57 -8.97
N PHE A 863 3.57 55.26 -8.76
CA PHE A 863 2.69 54.41 -7.92
C PHE A 863 1.44 53.81 -8.56
N ASN A 864 1.14 52.56 -8.16
CA ASN A 864 -0.09 51.84 -8.43
C ASN A 864 -1.04 51.96 -7.22
N ASP A 865 -2.22 52.55 -7.42
CA ASP A 865 -3.22 52.80 -6.37
C ASP A 865 -3.71 51.52 -5.68
N GLU A 866 -3.76 50.40 -6.40
CA GLU A 866 -4.18 49.11 -5.87
C GLU A 866 -3.24 48.63 -4.75
N ILE A 867 -1.93 48.84 -4.93
CA ILE A 867 -0.92 48.44 -3.94
C ILE A 867 -1.03 49.27 -2.67
N PHE A 868 -1.31 50.58 -2.79
CA PHE A 868 -1.52 51.42 -1.61
C PHE A 868 -2.81 51.10 -0.89
N SER A 869 -3.89 50.77 -1.61
CA SER A 869 -5.14 50.34 -1.01
C SER A 869 -4.92 49.12 -0.12
N ASP A 870 -4.17 48.12 -0.59
CA ASP A 870 -3.79 46.97 0.22
C ASP A 870 -2.87 47.36 1.39
N PHE A 871 -1.79 48.11 1.14
CA PHE A 871 -0.82 48.50 2.16
C PHE A 871 -1.45 49.28 3.33
N LEU A 872 -2.39 50.17 3.05
CA LEU A 872 -3.10 50.97 4.05
C LEU A 872 -4.13 50.15 4.84
N ASN A 873 -4.62 49.04 4.30
CA ASN A 873 -5.51 48.12 5.00
C ASN A 873 -4.73 47.15 5.92
N ASN A 874 -4.33 47.62 7.11
CA ASN A 874 -3.55 46.87 8.11
C ASN A 874 -4.38 46.23 9.24
N LEU A 875 -5.68 45.98 9.04
CA LEU A 875 -6.61 45.56 10.10
C LEU A 875 -6.20 44.27 10.84
N GLU A 876 -5.51 43.34 10.17
CA GLU A 876 -5.19 42.01 10.73
C GLU A 876 -3.69 41.80 10.98
N ARG A 877 -2.80 42.45 10.20
CA ARG A 877 -1.34 42.32 10.32
C ARG A 877 -0.61 43.54 9.74
N SER A 878 0.61 43.77 10.21
CA SER A 878 1.49 44.82 9.67
C SER A 878 1.91 44.48 8.23
N LYS A 879 1.99 45.49 7.36
CA LYS A 879 2.34 45.33 5.94
C LYS A 879 3.60 46.12 5.60
N LYS A 880 4.32 45.69 4.56
CA LYS A 880 5.57 46.32 4.10
C LYS A 880 5.52 46.53 2.59
N ILE A 881 6.03 47.67 2.16
CA ILE A 881 6.33 47.97 0.75
C ILE A 881 7.76 48.50 0.64
N THR A 882 8.39 48.25 -0.49
CA THR A 882 9.69 48.85 -0.83
C THR A 882 9.45 50.02 -1.77
N ILE A 883 9.91 51.20 -1.40
CA ILE A 883 9.89 52.37 -2.28
C ILE A 883 11.20 52.40 -3.06
N VAL A 884 11.09 52.47 -4.37
CA VAL A 884 12.23 52.52 -5.29
C VAL A 884 12.30 53.91 -5.90
N VAL A 885 13.45 54.57 -5.75
CA VAL A 885 13.78 55.84 -6.41
C VAL A 885 14.80 55.51 -7.48
N TYR A 886 14.44 55.72 -8.74
CA TYR A 886 15.23 55.27 -9.89
C TYR A 886 15.48 56.42 -10.85
N ALA A 887 16.61 56.40 -11.54
CA ALA A 887 16.89 57.35 -12.61
C ALA A 887 16.00 57.02 -13.81
N ASN A 888 15.33 58.02 -14.37
CA ASN A 888 14.53 57.83 -15.57
C ASN A 888 15.47 57.46 -16.74
N ASP A 889 15.15 56.39 -17.47
CA ASP A 889 16.00 55.85 -18.52
C ASP A 889 16.30 56.91 -19.60
N ALA A 890 15.33 57.79 -19.92
CA ALA A 890 15.49 58.89 -20.87
C ALA A 890 16.39 60.05 -20.41
N SER A 891 16.74 60.17 -19.12
CA SER A 891 17.52 61.30 -18.60
C SER A 891 19.02 61.15 -18.86
N ASP A 892 19.73 62.27 -19.08
CA ASP A 892 21.21 62.33 -19.12
C ASP A 892 21.82 62.81 -17.78
N LEU A 893 20.99 63.25 -16.82
CA LEU A 893 21.44 63.91 -15.59
C LEU A 893 21.50 62.98 -14.37
N ALA A 894 20.77 61.88 -14.38
CA ALA A 894 20.72 60.92 -13.28
C ALA A 894 21.04 59.49 -13.73
N GLU A 895 21.60 58.68 -12.84
CA GLU A 895 21.81 57.25 -13.02
C GLU A 895 21.59 56.47 -11.72
N GLY A 896 21.54 55.15 -11.83
CA GLY A 896 21.39 54.26 -10.68
C GLY A 896 20.00 54.30 -10.04
N LYS A 897 19.90 53.67 -8.87
CA LYS A 897 18.69 53.65 -8.04
C LYS A 897 19.04 53.52 -6.57
N THR A 898 18.08 53.87 -5.72
CA THR A 898 18.09 53.57 -4.29
C THR A 898 16.71 53.12 -3.84
N GLU A 899 16.63 52.42 -2.72
CA GLU A 899 15.38 51.93 -2.16
C GLU A 899 15.33 52.11 -0.63
N PHE A 900 14.12 52.11 -0.08
CA PHE A 900 13.88 52.03 1.36
C PHE A 900 12.54 51.35 1.64
N VAL A 901 12.43 50.73 2.81
CA VAL A 901 11.23 50.02 3.24
C VAL A 901 10.31 50.94 4.03
N LEU A 902 9.02 50.89 3.72
CA LEU A 902 7.94 51.45 4.53
C LEU A 902 7.15 50.31 5.18
N GLU A 903 7.06 50.32 6.50
CA GLU A 903 6.26 49.37 7.29
C GLU A 903 5.04 50.08 7.87
N ASN A 904 3.83 49.63 7.48
CA ASN A 904 2.57 50.02 8.12
C ASN A 904 2.35 49.13 9.34
N TYR A 905 2.88 49.58 10.47
CA TYR A 905 2.91 48.84 11.72
C TYR A 905 1.68 49.19 12.58
N ILE A 906 0.87 48.18 12.89
CA ILE A 906 -0.42 48.36 13.61
C ILE A 906 -0.24 49.09 14.95
N ASN A 907 0.87 48.79 15.64
CA ASN A 907 1.19 49.37 16.95
C ASN A 907 2.23 50.50 16.85
N GLY A 908 2.37 51.12 15.68
CA GLY A 908 3.29 52.22 15.44
C GLY A 908 2.72 53.58 15.81
N ASP A 909 3.62 54.55 15.95
CA ASP A 909 3.23 55.97 16.03
C ASP A 909 2.74 56.47 14.67
N LYS A 910 1.87 57.48 14.66
CA LYS A 910 1.46 58.14 13.43
C LYS A 910 2.66 58.89 12.83
N PRO A 911 2.83 58.88 11.49
CA PRO A 911 3.89 59.63 10.85
C PRO A 911 3.64 61.14 10.99
N ASP A 912 4.72 61.92 11.09
CA ASP A 912 4.67 63.39 10.98
C ASP A 912 4.19 63.78 9.56
N PRO A 913 3.21 64.71 9.41
CA PRO A 913 2.79 65.23 8.11
C PRO A 913 3.93 65.77 7.25
N ASP A 914 5.00 66.27 7.88
CA ASP A 914 6.23 66.70 7.20
C ASP A 914 7.43 65.84 7.68
N PRO A 915 7.99 64.98 6.81
CA PRO A 915 9.07 64.09 7.22
C PRO A 915 10.35 64.87 7.58
N THR A 916 10.92 64.67 8.76
CA THR A 916 12.02 65.50 9.28
C THR A 916 13.43 64.90 9.18
N ASN A 917 13.60 63.61 8.81
CA ASN A 917 14.94 63.03 8.70
C ASN A 917 15.11 61.85 7.70
N PRO A 918 15.31 62.13 6.39
CA PRO A 918 15.28 61.09 5.36
C PRO A 918 16.57 60.28 5.17
N THR A 919 17.71 60.77 5.66
CA THR A 919 19.04 60.19 5.37
C THR A 919 19.94 60.25 6.60
N ASN A 920 20.79 59.24 6.80
CA ASN A 920 21.92 59.33 7.74
C ASN A 920 23.06 60.17 7.14
N PRO A 921 23.92 60.84 7.93
CA PRO A 921 25.11 61.50 7.41
C PRO A 921 25.98 60.48 6.68
N VAL A 922 26.28 60.75 5.41
CA VAL A 922 27.23 59.98 4.60
C VAL A 922 28.59 60.64 4.78
N ASP A 923 29.55 59.96 5.40
CA ASP A 923 30.95 60.33 5.22
C ASP A 923 31.29 60.11 3.74
N PRO A 924 31.85 61.11 3.03
CA PRO A 924 32.26 60.94 1.65
C PRO A 924 33.35 59.87 1.61
N ILE A 925 33.04 58.71 1.02
CA ILE A 925 34.06 57.80 0.55
C ILE A 925 34.75 58.54 -0.59
N GLU A 926 36.02 58.89 -0.42
CA GLU A 926 36.85 59.46 -1.49
C GLU A 926 36.76 58.55 -2.73
N PRO A 927 36.53 59.10 -3.93
CA PRO A 927 36.61 58.33 -5.15
C PRO A 927 38.05 57.84 -5.31
N ASN A 928 38.26 56.55 -5.54
CA ASN A 928 39.54 56.04 -6.01
C ASN A 928 39.80 56.62 -7.41
N PRO A 929 40.82 57.49 -7.60
CA PRO A 929 41.09 58.10 -8.89
C PRO A 929 41.99 57.16 -9.70
N ASN A 930 41.40 56.16 -10.36
CA ASN A 930 41.78 55.66 -11.69
C ASN A 930 41.32 54.20 -11.91
N PRO A 931 40.74 53.90 -13.09
CA PRO A 931 40.81 52.56 -13.66
C PRO A 931 42.21 52.36 -14.24
N THR A 932 43.14 51.80 -13.44
CA THR A 932 44.43 51.39 -13.99
C THR A 932 44.30 50.02 -14.66
N ASN A 933 44.92 49.93 -15.84
CA ASN A 933 45.06 48.78 -16.72
C ASN A 933 45.22 47.42 -16.02
N PRO A 934 44.81 46.32 -16.69
CA PRO A 934 45.05 44.97 -16.20
C PRO A 934 46.55 44.65 -16.31
N THR A 935 47.30 44.91 -15.24
CA THR A 935 48.64 44.31 -15.07
C THR A 935 48.50 42.95 -14.40
N ASN A 936 49.10 41.96 -15.06
CA ASN A 936 49.51 40.61 -14.66
C ASN A 936 49.21 40.13 -13.22
N PRO A 937 48.84 38.84 -13.04
CA PRO A 937 48.52 38.29 -11.74
C PRO A 937 49.76 38.29 -10.82
N GLU A 938 49.76 39.19 -9.83
CA GLU A 938 50.72 39.12 -8.73
C GLU A 938 50.36 37.96 -7.80
N ILE A 939 51.37 37.12 -7.56
CA ILE A 939 51.37 35.99 -6.65
C ILE A 939 51.14 36.53 -5.23
N PRO A 940 50.17 36.00 -4.45
CA PRO A 940 49.86 36.55 -3.13
C PRO A 940 51.01 36.28 -2.14
N THR A 941 51.68 37.34 -1.70
CA THR A 941 52.59 37.30 -0.55
C THR A 941 51.79 37.16 0.75
N TRP A 942 52.12 36.13 1.53
CA TRP A 942 51.67 35.89 2.90
C TRP A 942 51.94 37.11 3.80
N GLY A 943 50.91 37.88 4.16
CA GLY A 943 51.13 39.06 5.02
C GLY A 943 49.94 39.77 5.65
N ASP A 944 48.70 39.53 5.23
CA ASP A 944 47.56 40.32 5.74
C ASP A 944 46.99 39.79 7.07
N LYS A 945 47.37 40.49 8.15
CA LYS A 945 47.06 40.25 9.57
C LYS A 945 45.57 40.38 9.96
N LYS A 946 44.64 40.34 9.00
CA LYS A 946 43.18 40.36 9.26
C LYS A 946 42.58 38.94 9.36
N TYR A 947 43.20 37.94 8.75
CA TYR A 947 42.75 36.53 8.79
C TYR A 947 43.17 35.76 10.07
N LEU A 948 44.19 36.22 10.81
CA LEU A 948 44.63 35.54 12.03
C LEU A 948 43.68 35.70 13.24
N ARG A 949 42.86 36.76 13.28
CA ARG A 949 41.99 37.03 14.45
C ARG A 949 40.74 36.15 14.51
N TRP A 950 40.26 35.62 13.39
CA TRP A 950 39.11 34.69 13.36
C TRP A 950 39.53 33.21 13.43
N LEU A 951 40.77 32.87 13.06
CA LEU A 951 41.35 31.53 13.21
C LEU A 951 41.84 31.25 14.64
N LEU A 952 42.20 32.27 15.42
CA LEU A 952 42.69 32.12 16.80
C LEU A 952 41.70 31.36 17.71
N PRO A 953 40.38 31.65 17.74
CA PRO A 953 39.42 30.86 18.51
C PRO A 953 39.29 29.42 17.97
N VAL A 954 39.28 29.23 16.64
CA VAL A 954 39.10 27.92 16.00
C VAL A 954 40.30 27.00 16.23
N ILE A 955 41.51 27.54 16.44
CA ILE A 955 42.72 26.76 16.74
C ILE A 955 42.90 26.59 18.26
N ILE A 956 42.59 27.60 19.06
CA ILE A 956 42.79 27.56 20.52
C ILE A 956 41.74 26.66 21.20
N ILE A 957 40.47 26.67 20.77
CA ILE A 957 39.40 25.88 21.40
C ILE A 957 39.67 24.36 21.33
N PRO A 958 40.05 23.77 20.17
CA PRO A 958 40.41 22.36 20.11
C PRO A 958 41.67 22.04 20.92
N ILE A 959 42.67 22.92 20.94
CA ILE A 959 43.92 22.69 21.70
C ILE A 959 43.62 22.69 23.21
N ILE A 960 42.80 23.62 23.69
CA ILE A 960 42.33 23.63 25.09
C ILE A 960 41.51 22.37 25.38
N GLY A 961 40.63 21.95 24.46
CA GLY A 961 39.85 20.71 24.59
C GLY A 961 40.73 19.46 24.67
N ILE A 962 41.79 19.39 23.86
CA ILE A 962 42.77 18.30 23.88
C ILE A 962 43.59 18.34 25.18
N ILE A 963 44.03 19.51 25.65
CA ILE A 963 44.76 19.66 26.92
C ILE A 963 43.88 19.25 28.10
N ILE A 964 42.62 19.68 28.15
CA ILE A 964 41.65 19.27 29.18
C ILE A 964 41.40 17.76 29.10
N GLY A 965 41.26 17.20 27.89
CA GLY A 965 41.11 15.78 27.66
C GLY A 965 42.31 14.98 28.15
N ILE A 966 43.54 15.42 27.86
CA ILE A 966 44.78 14.79 28.31
C ILE A 966 44.93 14.89 29.84
N ILE A 967 44.65 16.04 30.44
CA ILE A 967 44.67 16.23 31.90
C ILE A 967 43.64 15.31 32.57
N TRP A 968 42.42 15.23 32.03
CA TRP A 968 41.37 14.37 32.54
C TRP A 968 41.74 12.88 32.42
N PHE A 969 42.33 12.47 31.28
CA PHE A 969 42.80 11.09 31.07
C PHE A 969 43.98 10.74 31.98
N TYR A 970 44.91 11.68 32.19
CA TYR A 970 46.05 11.53 33.09
C TYR A 970 45.61 11.37 34.56
N PHE A 971 44.64 12.17 35.03
CA PHE A 971 44.07 12.00 36.38
C PHE A 971 43.26 10.72 36.54
N ARG A 972 42.58 10.25 35.48
CA ARG A 972 41.80 9.00 35.51
C ARG A 972 42.67 7.76 35.53
N PHE A 973 43.86 7.79 34.91
CA PHE A 973 44.83 6.69 35.00
C PHE A 973 45.64 6.67 36.31
N LYS A 974 45.89 7.83 36.93
CA LYS A 974 46.63 7.90 38.21
C LYS A 974 45.80 7.45 39.43
N LYS A 975 44.47 7.39 39.33
CA LYS A 975 43.56 6.89 40.38
C LYS A 975 43.27 5.37 40.30
N ARG A 976 43.92 4.62 39.40
CA ARG A 976 43.83 3.15 39.33
C ARG A 976 45.13 2.42 39.69
N ILE A 977 46.07 3.11 40.35
CA ILE A 977 47.19 2.48 41.07
C ILE A 977 47.26 3.10 42.48
N ARG A 978 46.35 2.63 43.33
CA ARG A 978 46.57 2.22 44.72
C ARG A 978 45.32 1.50 45.22
#